data_AF-A0AAJ7WVL3-F1
#
_entry.id   AF-A0AAJ7WVL3-F1
#
_cell.length_a   1.000
_cell.length_b   1.000
_cell.length_c   1.000
_cell.angle_alpha   90.00
_cell.angle_beta   90.00
_cell.angle_gamma   90.00
#
_symmetry.space_group_name_H-M   'P 1'
#
loop_
_entity.id
_entity.type
_entity.pdbx_description
1 polymer ?
#
loop_
_entity_poly.entity_id
_entity_poly.type
_entity_poly.pdbx_seq_one_letter_code
_entity_poly.pdbx_strand_id
1 'polypeptide(L)'
;MSKQGDASVRRRKEMSDPAKSAAAVTSAAAALAASQHLNGGGGEPERVRLGRREGRGGGRGGGRGSGGEGPGEVVPGSGAEGQREARVVSACVLLLATATRFYRLDEPDHVCWDETHFGKMGSYYINNTFFFDVHPPLGKMLIGLAGHLSGYNGAFPFSKPGDKYGAAEYLGMRAFCALLGSLAVFFAHLTVLEVTRSISASVVLAALLIFDTGCLTLSQYILLDPVLLFFIMGATYGMARIGWGGHRPFSAGWWLWLAFTGVFLAGAVSVKFVGLFVVTLVGLRTAAELWALLGDLRLPVSEFGWHFVARASCLIALPVVLYVVTFAVHVAVLSQSGNGDGFFSSGFQARLMGNSLYNASMPEYIAYGSVVTLKNVRTAGGYLHSHWHLYPEGVGAMQQQITAYTHKDQNNMWLVKKHDRNPSDSDPPELVQNGDVIRLEHVVTKRNLHSHKERAPLSSKHLQVTGYGENGTGDSNDLWRVEVVGGATGEALGVVRSRVRLVHLPTGCLLHSHSKMLPKWGWEQMEVTCNLYKKDTGNVLWNVEEHINPKLPNVSFEVFKSSFLEVFIESHIVMAQSNSGLKPKENEVTSQPWQWPINYRGQRFSGVNETDYRVYLLGNPVIWWWNLGSLFVFLVMFCFLGFAIRRRCPLASKLQARTPEFMDGGFWFFLGWMLHYLPFFTMGRVLYFHHYFPAMMYSSMLTAATWDAALRWAGLLLGHAGERLHTAGTVLMLLLCVYSFYLFHPLSYGMTGPYSTDPSSDMAGLRWMDAWEF
;
A
#
# COMPACT_ATOMS: atom_id res chain seq x y z
N MET A 1 35.24 -34.58 53.25
CA MET A 1 34.27 -33.73 52.52
C MET A 1 35.07 -32.78 51.63
N SER A 2 35.21 -33.18 50.37
CA SER A 2 36.04 -32.62 49.30
C SER A 2 35.30 -31.46 48.60
N LYS A 3 35.90 -30.27 48.53
CA LYS A 3 36.56 -29.66 47.34
C LYS A 3 35.63 -29.13 46.24
N GLN A 4 36.09 -27.98 45.70
CA GLN A 4 35.82 -27.33 44.40
C GLN A 4 34.59 -26.42 44.34
N GLY A 5 34.67 -25.21 43.78
CA GLY A 5 35.78 -24.58 43.06
C GLY A 5 35.37 -23.20 42.55
N ASP A 6 36.31 -22.27 42.69
CA ASP A 6 36.35 -20.94 42.13
C ASP A 6 36.39 -21.00 40.60
N ALA A 7 35.63 -20.14 39.92
CA ALA A 7 35.82 -19.82 38.50
C ALA A 7 35.15 -18.48 38.16
N SER A 8 35.80 -17.40 38.58
CA SER A 8 35.66 -16.09 37.97
C SER A 8 36.00 -16.16 36.47
N VAL A 9 34.98 -16.07 35.61
CA VAL A 9 35.16 -15.84 34.17
C VAL A 9 34.68 -14.44 33.84
N ARG A 10 35.66 -13.54 33.64
CA ARG A 10 35.52 -12.29 32.89
C ARG A 10 34.74 -12.56 31.59
N ARG A 11 33.46 -12.18 31.51
CA ARG A 11 32.83 -11.88 30.22
C ARG A 11 32.99 -10.40 29.95
N ARG A 12 33.90 -10.10 29.02
CA ARG A 12 33.98 -8.82 28.33
C ARG A 12 32.58 -8.42 27.88
N LYS A 13 32.17 -7.24 28.31
CA LYS A 13 31.08 -6.45 27.74
C LYS A 13 31.53 -6.08 26.33
N GLU A 14 31.22 -6.91 25.34
CA GLU A 14 31.27 -6.47 23.94
C GLU A 14 30.05 -5.57 23.73
N MET A 15 30.26 -4.26 23.95
CA MET A 15 29.43 -3.22 23.36
C MET A 15 29.42 -3.46 21.85
N SER A 16 28.29 -3.92 21.33
CA SER A 16 28.03 -3.89 19.90
C SER A 16 27.86 -2.43 19.50
N ASP A 17 28.91 -1.84 18.95
CA ASP A 17 28.89 -0.52 18.33
C ASP A 17 27.71 -0.38 17.35
N PRO A 18 26.86 0.66 17.47
CA PRO A 18 25.79 0.96 16.50
C PRO A 18 26.31 1.11 15.06
N ALA A 19 27.59 1.44 14.89
CA ALA A 19 28.28 1.52 13.61
C ALA A 19 28.39 0.18 12.86
N LYS A 20 28.35 -0.97 13.55
CA LYS A 20 28.45 -2.31 12.91
C LYS A 20 27.13 -2.76 12.29
N SER A 21 25.98 -2.31 12.78
CA SER A 21 24.67 -2.58 12.17
C SER A 21 24.46 -1.75 10.89
N ALA A 22 24.92 -0.50 10.90
CA ALA A 22 25.00 0.33 9.69
C ALA A 22 25.93 -0.27 8.63
N ALA A 23 27.03 -0.94 9.02
CA ALA A 23 27.95 -1.59 8.08
C ALA A 23 27.34 -2.83 7.38
N ALA A 24 26.49 -3.60 8.06
CA ALA A 24 25.85 -4.79 7.47
C ALA A 24 24.78 -4.43 6.41
N VAL A 25 24.10 -3.29 6.59
CA VAL A 25 23.10 -2.78 5.63
C VAL A 25 23.77 -2.00 4.49
N THR A 26 24.84 -1.25 4.79
CA THR A 26 25.72 -0.66 3.76
C THR A 26 26.40 -1.75 2.91
N SER A 27 26.65 -2.95 3.46
CA SER A 27 27.17 -4.09 2.71
C SER A 27 26.22 -4.60 1.61
N ALA A 28 24.90 -4.44 1.77
CA ALA A 28 23.93 -4.81 0.73
C ALA A 28 23.87 -3.75 -0.40
N ALA A 29 23.99 -2.47 -0.05
CA ALA A 29 24.18 -1.39 -1.03
C ALA A 29 25.54 -1.48 -1.75
N ALA A 30 26.59 -1.89 -1.04
CA ALA A 30 27.90 -2.19 -1.60
C ALA A 30 27.90 -3.47 -2.44
N ALA A 31 27.07 -4.47 -2.13
CA ALA A 31 26.86 -5.64 -2.99
C ALA A 31 26.11 -5.28 -4.30
N LEU A 32 25.19 -4.32 -4.24
CA LEU A 32 24.56 -3.71 -5.42
C LEU A 32 25.57 -2.90 -6.26
N ALA A 33 26.49 -2.18 -5.62
CA ALA A 33 27.62 -1.53 -6.29
C ALA A 33 28.64 -2.54 -6.85
N ALA A 34 28.88 -3.66 -6.15
CA ALA A 34 29.78 -4.74 -6.57
C ALA A 34 29.19 -5.59 -7.72
N SER A 35 27.86 -5.61 -7.91
CA SER A 35 27.25 -6.19 -9.11
C SER A 35 27.65 -5.47 -10.40
N GLN A 36 28.19 -4.24 -10.31
CA GLN A 36 28.79 -3.52 -11.44
C GLN A 36 30.19 -4.05 -11.82
N HIS A 37 30.82 -4.91 -11.02
CA HIS A 37 32.16 -5.46 -11.28
C HIS A 37 32.17 -6.73 -12.14
N LEU A 38 31.02 -7.36 -12.41
CA LEU A 38 30.97 -8.64 -13.13
C LEU A 38 30.82 -8.54 -14.66
N ASN A 39 31.02 -7.35 -15.25
CA ASN A 39 30.96 -7.17 -16.71
C ASN A 39 32.26 -6.67 -17.36
N GLY A 40 33.39 -6.81 -16.67
CA GLY A 40 34.71 -6.46 -17.19
C GLY A 40 35.66 -7.66 -17.15
N GLY A 41 35.45 -8.65 -18.00
CA GLY A 41 36.31 -9.84 -18.04
C GLY A 41 35.86 -10.88 -19.06
N GLY A 42 35.94 -10.57 -20.34
CA GLY A 42 35.76 -11.52 -21.43
C GLY A 42 36.60 -11.08 -22.62
N GLY A 43 37.69 -11.79 -22.88
CA GLY A 43 38.71 -11.46 -23.87
C GLY A 43 38.15 -11.32 -25.30
N GLU A 44 38.85 -10.50 -26.08
CA GLU A 44 38.68 -10.42 -27.53
C GLU A 44 38.69 -11.81 -28.18
N PRO A 45 37.69 -12.16 -28.99
CA PRO A 45 37.90 -13.16 -30.02
C PRO A 45 38.44 -12.46 -31.27
N GLU A 46 39.72 -12.74 -31.52
CA GLU A 46 40.42 -12.82 -32.80
C GLU A 46 39.58 -12.54 -34.07
N ARG A 47 40.04 -11.55 -34.86
CA ARG A 47 39.59 -11.32 -36.23
C ARG A 47 39.79 -12.58 -37.08
N VAL A 48 38.72 -13.32 -37.36
CA VAL A 48 38.73 -14.30 -38.45
C VAL A 48 38.51 -13.56 -39.77
N ARG A 49 39.61 -13.40 -40.51
CA ARG A 49 39.62 -13.10 -41.96
C ARG A 49 38.79 -14.15 -42.69
N LEU A 50 37.65 -13.76 -43.25
CA LEU A 50 36.96 -14.56 -44.25
C LEU A 50 37.69 -14.42 -45.59
N GLY A 51 38.25 -15.56 -46.01
CA GLY A 51 38.98 -15.75 -47.25
C GLY A 51 38.14 -15.43 -48.48
N ARG A 52 38.75 -14.63 -49.34
CA ARG A 52 38.43 -14.32 -50.72
C ARG A 52 38.26 -15.61 -51.52
N ARG A 53 37.08 -15.84 -52.10
CA ARG A 53 36.87 -16.84 -53.16
C ARG A 53 37.06 -16.14 -54.50
N GLU A 54 38.01 -16.63 -55.28
CA GLU A 54 38.31 -16.16 -56.63
C GLU A 54 37.11 -16.34 -57.58
N GLY A 55 36.83 -15.30 -58.35
CA GLY A 55 35.95 -15.31 -59.50
C GLY A 55 36.49 -14.33 -60.53
N ARG A 56 37.09 -14.88 -61.60
CA ARG A 56 37.61 -14.17 -62.77
C ARG A 56 36.51 -13.36 -63.47
N GLY A 57 36.84 -12.15 -63.92
CA GLY A 57 36.03 -11.38 -64.88
C GLY A 57 36.60 -9.97 -65.06
N GLY A 58 37.20 -9.70 -66.21
CA GLY A 58 37.96 -8.49 -66.48
C GLY A 58 37.12 -7.23 -66.71
N GLY A 59 37.78 -6.08 -66.59
CA GLY A 59 37.25 -4.77 -66.97
C GLY A 59 38.18 -3.63 -66.56
N ARG A 60 38.96 -3.11 -67.52
CA ARG A 60 39.76 -1.90 -67.38
C ARG A 60 38.85 -0.68 -67.23
N GLY A 61 39.22 0.26 -66.36
CA GLY A 61 38.63 1.60 -66.31
C GLY A 61 39.25 2.44 -65.19
N GLY A 62 40.11 3.39 -65.56
CA GLY A 62 40.76 4.30 -64.63
C GLY A 62 39.81 5.41 -64.13
N GLY A 63 40.12 5.92 -62.94
CA GLY A 63 39.47 7.09 -62.37
C GLY A 63 40.17 7.54 -61.09
N ARG A 64 41.02 8.56 -61.20
CA ARG A 64 41.49 9.36 -60.06
C ARG A 64 40.28 10.08 -59.47
N GLY A 65 40.10 10.02 -58.15
CA GLY A 65 39.09 10.79 -57.42
C GLY A 65 39.49 10.94 -55.96
N SER A 66 39.98 12.12 -55.62
CA SER A 66 40.21 12.60 -54.27
C SER A 66 38.93 12.57 -53.43
N GLY A 67 38.99 12.02 -52.22
CA GLY A 67 37.93 12.15 -51.22
C GLY A 67 38.57 12.25 -49.84
N GLY A 68 38.55 13.46 -49.28
CA GLY A 68 39.11 13.74 -47.96
C GLY A 68 38.39 12.98 -46.85
N GLU A 69 39.17 12.39 -45.97
CA GLU A 69 38.72 11.91 -44.67
C GLU A 69 38.35 13.14 -43.82
N GLY A 70 37.06 13.38 -43.63
CA GLY A 70 36.57 14.27 -42.58
C GLY A 70 36.76 13.60 -41.21
N PRO A 71 37.16 14.33 -40.16
CA PRO A 71 37.32 13.74 -38.83
C PRO A 71 35.95 13.38 -38.28
N GLY A 72 35.75 12.10 -37.96
CA GLY A 72 34.58 11.63 -37.21
C GLY A 72 34.57 12.27 -35.83
N GLU A 73 33.62 13.18 -35.62
CA GLU A 73 33.44 13.88 -34.35
C GLU A 73 32.90 12.89 -33.30
N VAL A 74 33.70 12.68 -32.27
CA VAL A 74 33.42 11.82 -31.11
C VAL A 74 32.19 12.36 -30.36
N VAL A 75 31.18 11.52 -30.17
CA VAL A 75 30.03 11.80 -29.32
C VAL A 75 30.53 12.03 -27.87
N PRO A 76 30.37 13.23 -27.29
CA PRO A 76 30.81 13.51 -25.93
C PRO A 76 29.88 12.79 -24.95
N GLY A 77 30.43 11.80 -24.22
CA GLY A 77 29.71 11.04 -23.19
C GLY A 77 29.93 9.52 -23.20
N SER A 78 30.65 8.97 -24.19
CA SER A 78 30.93 7.52 -24.29
C SER A 78 32.31 7.10 -23.75
N GLY A 79 33.13 8.05 -23.31
CA GLY A 79 34.46 7.78 -22.73
C GLY A 79 34.39 7.22 -21.30
N ALA A 80 35.42 6.47 -20.90
CA ALA A 80 35.58 5.95 -19.55
C ALA A 80 35.51 7.03 -18.46
N GLU A 81 35.91 8.27 -18.78
CA GLU A 81 35.85 9.43 -17.88
C GLU A 81 34.40 9.85 -17.56
N GLY A 82 33.52 9.96 -18.55
CA GLY A 82 32.12 10.34 -18.31
C GLY A 82 31.35 9.31 -17.49
N GLN A 83 31.69 8.02 -17.64
CA GLN A 83 31.13 6.96 -16.79
C GLN A 83 31.65 7.05 -15.34
N ARG A 84 32.91 7.43 -15.15
CA ARG A 84 33.50 7.64 -13.82
C ARG A 84 32.83 8.82 -13.11
N GLU A 85 32.63 9.94 -13.81
CA GLU A 85 31.93 11.12 -13.26
C GLU A 85 30.52 10.79 -12.81
N ALA A 86 29.74 10.11 -13.66
CA ALA A 86 28.38 9.68 -13.31
C ALA A 86 28.35 8.81 -12.05
N ARG A 87 29.30 7.86 -11.89
CA ARG A 87 29.40 7.03 -10.69
C ARG A 87 29.71 7.83 -9.44
N VAL A 88 30.64 8.78 -9.51
CA VAL A 88 30.99 9.65 -8.38
C VAL A 88 29.79 10.51 -7.98
N VAL A 89 29.10 11.10 -8.95
CA VAL A 89 27.89 11.91 -8.70
C VAL A 89 26.81 11.07 -8.04
N SER A 90 26.51 9.88 -8.57
CA SER A 90 25.52 8.98 -7.98
C SER A 90 25.88 8.58 -6.54
N ALA A 91 27.17 8.32 -6.25
CA ALA A 91 27.62 8.05 -4.89
C ALA A 91 27.39 9.25 -3.95
N CYS A 92 27.71 10.47 -4.40
CA CYS A 92 27.45 11.70 -3.64
C CYS A 92 25.95 11.91 -3.38
N VAL A 93 25.09 11.63 -4.37
CA VAL A 93 23.63 11.72 -4.22
C VAL A 93 23.13 10.76 -3.16
N LEU A 94 23.60 9.50 -3.18
CA LEU A 94 23.21 8.51 -2.16
C LEU A 94 23.66 8.94 -0.76
N LEU A 95 24.90 9.43 -0.62
CA LEU A 95 25.44 9.91 0.65
C LEU A 95 24.63 11.10 1.19
N LEU A 96 24.34 12.10 0.36
CA LEU A 96 23.55 13.27 0.76
C LEU A 96 22.10 12.90 1.09
N ALA A 97 21.46 12.06 0.29
CA ALA A 97 20.10 11.59 0.53
C ALA A 97 19.99 10.77 1.83
N THR A 98 21.06 10.07 2.21
CA THR A 98 21.16 9.35 3.49
C THR A 98 21.42 10.33 4.63
N ALA A 99 22.37 11.24 4.47
CA ALA A 99 22.73 12.21 5.51
C ALA A 99 21.54 13.09 5.92
N THR A 100 20.73 13.56 4.98
CA THR A 100 19.55 14.37 5.31
C THR A 100 18.48 13.56 6.05
N ARG A 101 18.16 12.34 5.59
CA ARG A 101 17.10 11.52 6.22
C ARG A 101 17.48 10.96 7.59
N PHE A 102 18.77 10.70 7.83
CA PHE A 102 19.26 10.21 9.12
C PHE A 102 19.55 11.33 10.13
N TYR A 103 19.45 12.60 9.72
CA TYR A 103 19.63 13.71 10.63
C TYR A 103 18.49 13.77 11.66
N ARG A 104 18.85 13.75 12.95
CA ARG A 104 17.93 13.84 14.10
C ARG A 104 16.76 12.85 14.06
N LEU A 105 17.04 11.60 13.74
CA LEU A 105 16.02 10.57 13.60
C LEU A 105 15.32 10.20 14.93
N ASP A 106 16.02 10.44 16.04
CA ASP A 106 15.53 10.31 17.42
C ASP A 106 14.58 11.44 17.82
N GLU A 107 14.61 12.59 17.14
CA GLU A 107 13.70 13.72 17.39
C GLU A 107 12.56 13.78 16.35
N PRO A 108 11.30 13.97 16.76
CA PRO A 108 10.81 13.92 18.14
C PRO A 108 10.81 12.50 18.74
N ASP A 109 11.13 12.41 20.03
CA ASP A 109 10.75 11.28 20.90
C ASP A 109 9.26 11.40 21.23
N HIS A 110 8.41 11.17 20.25
CA HIS A 110 7.01 10.79 20.44
C HIS A 110 6.44 10.24 19.14
N VAL A 111 5.35 9.51 19.27
CA VAL A 111 4.61 8.92 18.16
C VAL A 111 4.05 10.03 17.28
N CYS A 112 4.38 10.00 15.99
CA CYS A 112 3.79 10.90 15.00
C CYS A 112 2.54 10.28 14.35
N TRP A 113 1.79 11.10 13.61
CA TRP A 113 0.53 10.80 12.93
C TRP A 113 0.22 9.30 12.68
N ASP A 114 0.72 8.73 11.57
CA ASP A 114 0.44 7.35 11.16
C ASP A 114 1.42 6.31 11.75
N GLU A 115 2.40 6.74 12.55
CA GLU A 115 3.23 5.80 13.34
C GLU A 115 2.36 5.02 14.34
N THR A 116 1.26 5.62 14.80
CA THR A 116 0.22 4.97 15.62
C THR A 116 -0.32 3.70 14.96
N HIS A 117 -0.50 3.70 13.64
CA HIS A 117 -1.04 2.57 12.91
C HIS A 117 0.06 1.57 12.56
N PHE A 118 1.12 2.02 11.87
CA PHE A 118 2.12 1.10 11.31
C PHE A 118 3.12 0.58 12.34
N GLY A 119 3.41 1.37 13.38
CA GLY A 119 4.17 0.91 14.54
C GLY A 119 3.41 -0.21 15.26
N LYS A 120 2.12 -0.01 15.54
CA LYS A 120 1.23 -1.01 16.16
C LYS A 120 1.13 -2.29 15.34
N MET A 121 1.00 -2.17 14.02
CA MET A 121 0.99 -3.32 13.11
C MET A 121 2.34 -4.05 13.11
N GLY A 122 3.46 -3.32 13.22
CA GLY A 122 4.78 -3.90 13.44
C GLY A 122 4.84 -4.74 14.73
N SER A 123 4.28 -4.22 15.83
CA SER A 123 4.16 -4.94 17.10
C SER A 123 3.34 -6.24 16.96
N TYR A 124 2.26 -6.21 16.18
CA TYR A 124 1.44 -7.41 15.94
C TYR A 124 2.20 -8.52 15.22
N TYR A 125 3.09 -8.21 14.27
CA TYR A 125 3.96 -9.21 13.66
C TYR A 125 4.96 -9.80 14.63
N ILE A 126 5.54 -8.98 15.51
CA ILE A 126 6.50 -9.45 16.51
C ILE A 126 5.82 -10.37 17.54
N ASN A 127 4.59 -10.02 17.93
CA ASN A 127 3.79 -10.81 18.87
C ASN A 127 3.03 -11.98 18.21
N ASN A 128 3.12 -12.14 16.89
CA ASN A 128 2.38 -13.13 16.10
C ASN A 128 0.85 -13.04 16.23
N THR A 129 0.30 -11.88 16.60
CA THR A 129 -1.14 -11.67 16.83
C THR A 129 -1.82 -11.18 15.57
N PHE A 130 -2.87 -11.87 15.13
CA PHE A 130 -3.59 -11.52 13.92
C PHE A 130 -4.30 -10.17 14.01
N PHE A 131 -4.21 -9.40 12.93
CA PHE A 131 -4.91 -8.13 12.76
C PHE A 131 -5.37 -7.99 11.31
N PHE A 132 -6.37 -7.14 11.12
CA PHE A 132 -6.87 -6.79 9.81
C PHE A 132 -6.43 -5.36 9.43
N ASP A 133 -6.03 -5.17 8.17
CA ASP A 133 -5.77 -3.86 7.59
C ASP A 133 -6.20 -3.82 6.11
N VAL A 134 -6.52 -2.64 5.61
CA VAL A 134 -6.94 -2.41 4.22
C VAL A 134 -5.80 -2.47 3.21
N HIS A 135 -4.55 -2.35 3.65
CA HIS A 135 -3.38 -2.40 2.79
C HIS A 135 -2.69 -3.77 2.84
N PRO A 136 -2.16 -4.26 1.71
CA PRO A 136 -1.34 -5.46 1.66
C PRO A 136 -0.18 -5.48 2.69
N PRO A 137 0.33 -6.67 3.06
CA PRO A 137 1.08 -6.83 4.31
C PRO A 137 2.58 -6.52 4.24
N LEU A 138 3.22 -6.47 3.06
CA LEU A 138 4.69 -6.45 2.94
C LEU A 138 5.34 -5.29 3.69
N GLY A 139 4.85 -4.07 3.52
CA GLY A 139 5.48 -2.91 4.16
C GLY A 139 5.46 -3.00 5.69
N LYS A 140 4.37 -3.50 6.25
CA LYS A 140 4.22 -3.69 7.69
C LYS A 140 5.08 -4.83 8.21
N MET A 141 5.18 -5.93 7.45
CA MET A 141 6.09 -7.04 7.78
C MET A 141 7.54 -6.58 7.80
N LEU A 142 7.96 -5.76 6.82
CA LEU A 142 9.31 -5.23 6.76
C LEU A 142 9.61 -4.26 7.90
N ILE A 143 8.65 -3.40 8.28
CA ILE A 143 8.77 -2.51 9.45
C ILE A 143 8.88 -3.34 10.75
N GLY A 144 8.01 -4.34 10.92
CA GLY A 144 8.07 -5.26 12.07
C GLY A 144 9.40 -6.02 12.14
N LEU A 145 9.89 -6.50 10.98
CA LEU A 145 11.21 -7.14 10.86
C LEU A 145 12.35 -6.19 11.25
N ALA A 146 12.31 -4.94 10.78
CA ALA A 146 13.31 -3.93 11.14
C ALA A 146 13.33 -3.68 12.65
N GLY A 147 12.16 -3.56 13.28
CA GLY A 147 12.04 -3.45 14.73
C GLY A 147 12.60 -4.66 15.46
N HIS A 148 12.24 -5.87 15.01
CA HIS A 148 12.73 -7.11 15.62
C HIS A 148 14.26 -7.21 15.57
N LEU A 149 14.86 -6.89 14.41
CA LEU A 149 16.32 -6.91 14.22
C LEU A 149 17.05 -5.82 15.03
N SER A 150 16.37 -4.73 15.38
CA SER A 150 16.92 -3.65 16.20
C SER A 150 16.65 -3.79 17.70
N GLY A 151 15.98 -4.87 18.14
CA GLY A 151 15.72 -5.13 19.56
C GLY A 151 14.37 -4.61 20.09
N TYR A 152 13.47 -4.14 19.23
CA TYR A 152 12.10 -3.81 19.63
C TYR A 152 11.30 -5.09 19.92
N ASN A 153 10.61 -5.11 21.07
CA ASN A 153 9.94 -6.30 21.59
C ASN A 153 8.43 -6.38 21.33
N GLY A 154 7.84 -5.40 20.62
CA GLY A 154 6.40 -5.39 20.33
C GLY A 154 5.49 -4.98 21.51
N ALA A 155 6.04 -4.51 22.63
CA ALA A 155 5.24 -4.19 23.83
C ALA A 155 4.63 -2.77 23.81
N PHE A 156 5.22 -1.84 23.05
CA PHE A 156 4.76 -0.45 23.02
C PHE A 156 3.41 -0.34 22.26
N PRO A 157 2.39 0.31 22.84
CA PRO A 157 1.00 0.21 22.36
C PRO A 157 0.67 1.07 21.13
N PHE A 158 1.43 2.13 20.85
CA PHE A 158 1.17 3.07 19.75
C PHE A 158 -0.27 3.63 19.75
N SER A 159 -0.73 4.15 20.89
CA SER A 159 -2.15 4.48 21.09
C SER A 159 -2.59 5.75 20.37
N LYS A 160 -1.86 6.86 20.55
CA LYS A 160 -2.20 8.16 19.95
C LYS A 160 -0.96 8.97 19.58
N PRO A 161 -1.07 9.93 18.63
CA PRO A 161 0.02 10.84 18.34
C PRO A 161 0.39 11.68 19.58
N GLY A 162 1.67 11.88 19.81
CA GLY A 162 2.23 12.58 20.97
C GLY A 162 2.62 11.69 22.15
N ASP A 163 2.29 10.39 22.12
CA ASP A 163 2.75 9.44 23.15
C ASP A 163 4.29 9.33 23.12
N LYS A 164 4.94 9.51 24.28
CA LYS A 164 6.40 9.36 24.43
C LYS A 164 6.82 7.90 24.30
N TYR A 165 7.96 7.63 23.64
CA TYR A 165 8.44 6.26 23.46
C TYR A 165 9.07 5.67 24.74
N GLY A 166 9.64 6.53 25.59
CA GLY A 166 10.28 6.09 26.83
C GLY A 166 11.43 5.11 26.56
N ALA A 167 11.31 3.89 27.06
CA ALA A 167 12.33 2.84 26.87
C ALA A 167 12.11 1.95 25.62
N ALA A 168 11.15 2.29 24.74
CA ALA A 168 10.87 1.50 23.54
C ALA A 168 11.95 1.73 22.47
N GLU A 169 12.50 0.66 21.91
CA GLU A 169 13.54 0.70 20.86
C GLU A 169 12.96 0.96 19.45
N TYR A 170 12.36 2.13 19.22
CA TYR A 170 11.69 2.47 17.94
C TYR A 170 12.65 2.89 16.81
N LEU A 171 13.87 3.31 17.15
CA LEU A 171 14.78 3.99 16.22
C LEU A 171 15.16 3.12 15.01
N GLY A 172 15.27 1.80 15.18
CA GLY A 172 15.54 0.89 14.08
C GLY A 172 14.44 0.87 13.00
N MET A 173 13.18 1.04 13.39
CA MET A 173 12.06 1.14 12.44
C MET A 173 12.11 2.45 11.65
N ARG A 174 12.40 3.57 12.32
CA ARG A 174 12.62 4.87 11.65
C ARG A 174 13.83 4.81 10.72
N ALA A 175 14.92 4.17 11.14
CA ALA A 175 16.15 4.05 10.35
C ALA A 175 15.93 3.23 9.07
N PHE A 176 15.13 2.18 9.17
CA PHE A 176 14.72 1.40 8.01
C PHE A 176 13.90 2.24 7.01
N CYS A 177 12.93 3.02 7.49
CA CYS A 177 12.15 3.91 6.65
C CYS A 177 13.03 4.99 6.00
N ALA A 178 13.95 5.59 6.76
CA ALA A 178 14.88 6.60 6.29
C ALA A 178 15.78 6.04 5.17
N LEU A 179 16.32 4.84 5.36
CA LEU A 179 17.12 4.14 4.35
C LEU A 179 16.35 3.91 3.05
N LEU A 180 15.13 3.36 3.13
CA LEU A 180 14.32 3.11 1.94
C LEU A 180 13.93 4.42 1.24
N GLY A 181 13.65 5.48 2.00
CA GLY A 181 13.44 6.82 1.47
C GLY A 181 14.67 7.36 0.74
N SER A 182 15.88 7.16 1.26
CA SER A 182 17.14 7.54 0.59
C SER A 182 17.34 6.77 -0.71
N LEU A 183 17.05 5.46 -0.71
CA LEU A 183 17.15 4.61 -1.90
C LEU A 183 16.09 4.96 -2.96
N ALA A 184 14.89 5.40 -2.55
CA ALA A 184 13.87 5.88 -3.48
C ALA A 184 14.36 7.11 -4.28
N VAL A 185 15.00 8.07 -3.60
CA VAL A 185 15.63 9.23 -4.26
C VAL A 185 16.76 8.79 -5.19
N PHE A 186 17.57 7.84 -4.75
CA PHE A 186 18.66 7.30 -5.55
C PHE A 186 18.16 6.63 -6.84
N PHE A 187 17.10 5.82 -6.76
CA PHE A 187 16.49 5.23 -7.96
C PHE A 187 15.89 6.27 -8.89
N ALA A 188 15.26 7.32 -8.37
CA ALA A 188 14.76 8.42 -9.19
C ALA A 188 15.92 9.13 -9.93
N HIS A 189 17.02 9.43 -9.23
CA HIS A 189 18.25 9.98 -9.81
C HIS A 189 18.79 9.11 -10.96
N LEU A 190 18.94 7.80 -10.71
CA LEU A 190 19.41 6.87 -11.73
C LEU A 190 18.44 6.74 -12.91
N THR A 191 17.13 6.83 -12.66
CA THR A 191 16.09 6.81 -13.70
C THR A 191 16.24 8.00 -14.64
N VAL A 192 16.35 9.23 -14.11
CA VAL A 192 16.55 10.41 -14.97
C VAL A 192 17.89 10.38 -15.67
N LEU A 193 18.96 9.92 -15.01
CA LEU A 193 20.26 9.75 -15.65
C LEU A 193 20.18 8.79 -16.84
N GLU A 194 19.48 7.66 -16.69
CA GLU A 194 19.33 6.65 -17.75
C GLU A 194 18.47 7.15 -18.92
N VAL A 195 17.33 7.79 -18.62
CA VAL A 195 16.37 8.28 -19.62
C VAL A 195 16.91 9.49 -20.38
N THR A 196 17.49 10.46 -19.69
CA THR A 196 17.92 11.74 -20.29
C THR A 196 19.37 11.72 -20.76
N ARG A 197 20.18 10.76 -20.30
CA ARG A 197 21.63 10.70 -20.52
C ARG A 197 22.35 12.00 -20.11
N SER A 198 21.83 12.68 -19.09
CA SER A 198 22.28 13.99 -18.66
C SER A 198 22.60 14.01 -17.16
N ILE A 199 23.88 14.19 -16.81
CA ILE A 199 24.31 14.29 -15.41
C ILE A 199 23.67 15.52 -14.75
N SER A 200 23.63 16.66 -15.43
CA SER A 200 23.01 17.89 -14.92
C SER A 200 21.53 17.68 -14.57
N ALA A 201 20.74 17.06 -15.46
CA ALA A 201 19.35 16.74 -15.17
C ALA A 201 19.22 15.83 -13.93
N SER A 202 20.06 14.78 -13.84
CA SER A 202 20.02 13.86 -12.71
C SER A 202 20.40 14.52 -11.36
N VAL A 203 21.31 15.50 -11.37
CA VAL A 203 21.71 16.26 -10.18
C VAL A 203 20.62 17.24 -9.77
N VAL A 204 19.97 17.91 -10.73
CA VAL A 204 18.80 18.76 -10.45
C VAL A 204 17.68 17.94 -9.82
N LEU A 205 17.37 16.75 -10.35
CA LEU A 205 16.39 15.87 -9.72
C LEU A 205 16.78 15.52 -8.27
N ALA A 206 18.04 15.11 -8.07
CA ALA A 206 18.51 14.74 -6.75
C ALA A 206 18.33 15.90 -5.76
N ALA A 207 18.67 17.13 -6.16
CA ALA A 207 18.44 18.31 -5.35
C ALA A 207 16.95 18.53 -5.06
N LEU A 208 16.07 18.45 -6.07
CA LEU A 208 14.62 18.62 -5.89
C LEU A 208 14.03 17.61 -4.88
N LEU A 209 14.56 16.39 -4.78
CA LEU A 209 14.03 15.35 -3.88
C LEU A 209 14.76 15.23 -2.54
N ILE A 210 16.04 15.61 -2.46
CA ILE A 210 16.81 15.66 -1.21
C ILE A 210 16.37 16.85 -0.36
N PHE A 211 16.09 17.99 -1.02
CA PHE A 211 15.75 19.27 -0.39
C PHE A 211 14.24 19.55 -0.35
N ASP A 212 13.40 18.56 -0.66
CA ASP A 212 11.96 18.62 -0.42
C ASP A 212 11.62 18.15 0.99
N THR A 213 11.02 19.06 1.77
CA THR A 213 10.64 18.83 3.16
C THR A 213 9.57 17.76 3.30
N GLY A 214 8.63 17.66 2.35
CA GLY A 214 7.60 16.62 2.37
C GLY A 214 8.18 15.21 2.24
N CYS A 215 9.05 15.01 1.24
CA CYS A 215 9.72 13.75 0.96
C CYS A 215 10.63 13.35 2.12
N LEU A 216 11.31 14.33 2.72
CA LEU A 216 12.12 14.14 3.91
C LEU A 216 11.26 13.67 5.08
N THR A 217 10.21 14.42 5.44
CA THR A 217 9.31 14.08 6.54
C THR A 217 8.75 12.68 6.37
N LEU A 218 8.16 12.34 5.22
CA LEU A 218 7.60 10.99 5.03
C LEU A 218 8.65 9.87 5.18
N SER A 219 9.92 10.14 4.84
CA SER A 219 11.00 9.17 4.94
C SER A 219 11.46 8.87 6.36
N GLN A 220 11.35 9.82 7.30
CA GLN A 220 11.98 9.70 8.63
C GLN A 220 11.17 8.87 9.63
N TYR A 221 9.87 8.76 9.42
CA TYR A 221 8.95 8.17 10.41
C TYR A 221 8.49 6.77 10.01
N ILE A 222 7.92 6.04 10.97
CA ILE A 222 7.41 4.68 10.80
C ILE A 222 6.12 4.71 9.95
N LEU A 223 6.29 4.85 8.64
CA LEU A 223 5.22 4.95 7.66
C LEU A 223 5.34 3.87 6.58
N LEU A 224 4.24 3.57 5.90
CA LEU A 224 4.26 2.73 4.71
C LEU A 224 4.79 3.45 3.46
N ASP A 225 4.70 4.78 3.43
CA ASP A 225 5.02 5.57 2.23
C ASP A 225 6.49 5.42 1.78
N PRO A 226 7.51 5.42 2.66
CA PRO A 226 8.90 5.23 2.23
C PRO A 226 9.14 3.88 1.57
N VAL A 227 8.52 2.83 2.11
CA VAL A 227 8.57 1.48 1.54
C VAL A 227 7.88 1.45 0.18
N LEU A 228 6.73 2.10 0.06
CA LEU A 228 5.98 2.19 -1.20
C LEU A 228 6.78 2.96 -2.26
N LEU A 229 7.32 4.14 -1.92
CA LEU A 229 8.10 4.98 -2.84
C LEU A 229 9.37 4.28 -3.28
N PHE A 230 10.04 3.53 -2.40
CA PHE A 230 11.18 2.68 -2.74
C PHE A 230 10.83 1.67 -3.83
N PHE A 231 9.73 0.92 -3.66
CA PHE A 231 9.31 -0.06 -4.66
C PHE A 231 8.83 0.56 -5.97
N ILE A 232 8.08 1.68 -5.90
CA ILE A 232 7.63 2.40 -7.10
C ILE A 232 8.84 2.92 -7.88
N MET A 233 9.76 3.66 -7.25
CA MET A 233 10.92 4.23 -7.95
C MET A 233 11.88 3.16 -8.44
N GLY A 234 12.06 2.06 -7.70
CA GLY A 234 12.86 0.93 -8.18
C GLY A 234 12.21 0.23 -9.38
N ALA A 235 10.88 0.07 -9.43
CA ALA A 235 10.20 -0.45 -10.61
C ALA A 235 10.35 0.50 -11.83
N THR A 236 10.25 1.81 -11.61
CA THR A 236 10.49 2.82 -12.65
C THR A 236 11.92 2.81 -13.16
N TYR A 237 12.90 2.60 -12.26
CA TYR A 237 14.29 2.43 -12.64
C TYR A 237 14.50 1.15 -13.45
N GLY A 238 13.91 0.03 -13.05
CA GLY A 238 13.92 -1.22 -13.81
C GLY A 238 13.35 -1.04 -15.22
N MET A 239 12.20 -0.36 -15.34
CA MET A 239 11.59 0.04 -16.61
C MET A 239 12.56 0.89 -17.46
N ALA A 240 13.23 1.88 -16.85
CA ALA A 240 14.21 2.71 -17.55
C ALA A 240 15.41 1.88 -18.06
N ARG A 241 15.91 0.93 -17.26
CA ARG A 241 17.02 0.05 -17.67
C ARG A 241 16.65 -0.88 -18.81
N ILE A 242 15.41 -1.40 -18.84
CA ILE A 242 14.94 -2.25 -19.94
C ILE A 242 14.76 -1.42 -21.22
N GLY A 243 14.13 -0.25 -21.13
CA GLY A 243 13.76 0.55 -22.29
C GLY A 243 14.90 1.38 -22.87
N TRP A 244 15.75 1.98 -22.03
CA TRP A 244 16.82 2.90 -22.46
C TRP A 244 18.23 2.36 -22.20
N GLY A 245 18.39 1.32 -21.38
CA GLY A 245 19.70 0.81 -20.96
C GLY A 245 20.52 0.09 -22.04
N GLY A 246 19.99 -0.07 -23.26
CA GLY A 246 20.72 -0.65 -24.39
C GLY A 246 21.10 -2.12 -24.22
N HIS A 247 20.44 -2.84 -23.29
CA HIS A 247 20.71 -4.26 -23.07
C HIS A 247 20.30 -5.08 -24.29
N ARG A 248 21.17 -5.99 -24.70
CA ARG A 248 20.85 -6.95 -25.76
C ARG A 248 19.67 -7.83 -25.30
N PRO A 249 18.57 -7.91 -26.06
CA PRO A 249 17.47 -8.83 -25.79
C PRO A 249 17.95 -10.25 -25.44
N PHE A 250 17.29 -10.87 -24.47
CA PHE A 250 17.57 -12.23 -24.00
C PHE A 250 18.97 -12.48 -23.42
N SER A 251 19.80 -11.44 -23.25
CA SER A 251 21.03 -11.55 -22.46
C SER A 251 20.73 -11.77 -20.98
N ALA A 252 21.70 -12.30 -20.23
CA ALA A 252 21.56 -12.46 -18.78
C ALA A 252 21.26 -11.13 -18.07
N GLY A 253 21.89 -10.03 -18.51
CA GLY A 253 21.62 -8.69 -17.99
C GLY A 253 20.18 -8.25 -18.27
N TRP A 254 19.66 -8.49 -19.47
CA TRP A 254 18.28 -8.15 -19.82
C TRP A 254 17.25 -8.92 -18.96
N TRP A 255 17.44 -10.22 -18.79
CA TRP A 255 16.60 -11.04 -17.90
C TRP A 255 16.67 -10.58 -16.45
N LEU A 256 17.86 -10.22 -15.96
CA LEU A 256 18.04 -9.70 -14.61
C LEU A 256 17.24 -8.41 -14.40
N TRP A 257 17.29 -7.45 -15.33
CA TRP A 257 16.52 -6.21 -15.22
C TRP A 257 15.02 -6.43 -15.35
N LEU A 258 14.59 -7.40 -16.18
CA LEU A 258 13.20 -7.79 -16.32
C LEU A 258 12.65 -8.41 -15.02
N ALA A 259 13.40 -9.34 -14.42
CA ALA A 259 13.07 -9.95 -13.14
C ALA A 259 13.12 -8.92 -11.99
N PHE A 260 14.14 -8.05 -11.97
CA PHE A 260 14.25 -6.93 -11.01
C PHE A 260 13.00 -6.06 -11.06
N THR A 261 12.56 -5.67 -12.25
CA THR A 261 11.33 -4.88 -12.43
C THR A 261 10.12 -5.64 -11.88
N GLY A 262 9.99 -6.93 -12.19
CA GLY A 262 8.94 -7.79 -11.65
C GLY A 262 8.90 -7.85 -10.12
N VAL A 263 10.05 -8.03 -9.48
CA VAL A 263 10.17 -8.05 -8.00
C VAL A 263 9.72 -6.73 -7.39
N PHE A 264 10.15 -5.60 -7.97
CA PHE A 264 9.77 -4.27 -7.47
C PHE A 264 8.29 -3.94 -7.72
N LEU A 265 7.71 -4.40 -8.84
CA LEU A 265 6.26 -4.32 -9.08
C LEU A 265 5.48 -5.13 -8.04
N ALA A 266 5.93 -6.34 -7.73
CA ALA A 266 5.35 -7.17 -6.68
C ALA A 266 5.38 -6.43 -5.33
N GLY A 267 6.56 -5.90 -4.97
CA GLY A 267 6.75 -5.14 -3.74
C GLY A 267 5.82 -3.94 -3.63
N ALA A 268 5.66 -3.16 -4.70
CA ALA A 268 4.77 -1.98 -4.70
C ALA A 268 3.31 -2.37 -4.41
N VAL A 269 2.78 -3.39 -5.10
CA VAL A 269 1.41 -3.87 -4.89
C VAL A 269 1.25 -4.52 -3.51
N SER A 270 2.26 -5.25 -3.04
CA SER A 270 2.29 -5.89 -1.73
C SER A 270 2.43 -4.92 -0.55
N VAL A 271 2.75 -3.64 -0.78
CA VAL A 271 2.74 -2.58 0.26
C VAL A 271 1.41 -1.83 0.29
N LYS A 272 0.91 -1.36 -0.86
CA LYS A 272 -0.33 -0.57 -0.97
C LYS A 272 -0.90 -0.74 -2.37
N PHE A 273 -2.24 -0.83 -2.52
CA PHE A 273 -2.87 -0.99 -3.84
C PHE A 273 -2.64 0.18 -4.81
N VAL A 274 -2.18 1.35 -4.33
CA VAL A 274 -1.70 2.45 -5.18
C VAL A 274 -0.52 1.99 -6.07
N GLY A 275 0.23 0.94 -5.67
CA GLY A 275 1.24 0.31 -6.50
C GLY A 275 0.72 -0.27 -7.84
N LEU A 276 -0.60 -0.47 -7.99
CA LEU A 276 -1.19 -0.83 -9.29
C LEU A 276 -1.00 0.26 -10.36
N PHE A 277 -0.77 1.51 -9.96
CA PHE A 277 -0.50 2.60 -10.92
C PHE A 277 0.88 2.45 -11.58
N VAL A 278 1.90 2.00 -10.83
CA VAL A 278 3.22 1.70 -11.43
C VAL A 278 3.18 0.41 -12.26
N VAL A 279 2.40 -0.59 -11.84
CA VAL A 279 2.13 -1.78 -12.69
C VAL A 279 1.49 -1.37 -14.02
N THR A 280 0.54 -0.43 -13.98
CA THR A 280 -0.10 0.10 -15.19
C THR A 280 0.89 0.87 -16.06
N LEU A 281 1.73 1.73 -15.47
CA LEU A 281 2.76 2.47 -16.20
C LEU A 281 3.74 1.54 -16.91
N VAL A 282 4.31 0.57 -16.18
CA VAL A 282 5.25 -0.41 -16.74
C VAL A 282 4.55 -1.30 -17.77
N GLY A 283 3.30 -1.69 -17.54
CA GLY A 283 2.48 -2.44 -18.48
C GLY A 283 2.24 -1.68 -19.79
N LEU A 284 1.91 -0.40 -19.72
CA LEU A 284 1.75 0.46 -20.90
C LEU A 284 3.06 0.65 -21.65
N ARG A 285 4.19 0.85 -20.95
CA ARG A 285 5.52 0.92 -21.58
C ARG A 285 5.87 -0.40 -22.27
N THR A 286 5.62 -1.51 -21.60
CA THR A 286 5.83 -2.86 -22.14
C THR A 286 4.98 -3.09 -23.40
N ALA A 287 3.72 -2.67 -23.38
CA ALA A 287 2.83 -2.75 -24.54
C ALA A 287 3.33 -1.88 -25.70
N ALA A 288 3.80 -0.66 -25.43
CA ALA A 288 4.40 0.21 -26.44
C ALA A 288 5.66 -0.39 -27.07
N GLU A 289 6.52 -1.03 -26.27
CA GLU A 289 7.71 -1.73 -26.78
C GLU A 289 7.35 -2.96 -27.61
N LEU A 290 6.38 -3.77 -27.15
CA LEU A 290 5.89 -4.92 -27.92
C LEU A 290 5.24 -4.46 -29.24
N TRP A 291 4.53 -3.35 -29.24
CA TRP A 291 3.97 -2.73 -30.44
C TRP A 291 5.07 -2.30 -31.42
N ALA A 292 6.14 -1.67 -30.92
CA ALA A 292 7.29 -1.30 -31.74
C ALA A 292 8.01 -2.52 -32.33
N LEU A 293 8.20 -3.58 -31.54
CA LEU A 293 8.80 -4.85 -32.00
C LEU A 293 7.94 -5.54 -33.06
N LEU A 294 6.62 -5.54 -32.89
CA LEU A 294 5.68 -6.09 -33.87
C LEU A 294 5.71 -5.31 -35.19
N GLY A 295 5.95 -4.00 -35.14
CA GLY A 295 6.11 -3.13 -36.31
C GLY A 295 7.44 -3.30 -37.04
N ASP A 296 8.44 -3.96 -36.46
CA ASP A 296 9.74 -4.19 -37.11
C ASP A 296 9.68 -5.41 -38.03
N LEU A 297 9.44 -5.17 -39.31
CA LEU A 297 9.34 -6.20 -40.35
C LEU A 297 10.64 -6.99 -40.58
N ARG A 298 11.76 -6.61 -39.95
CA ARG A 298 13.03 -7.34 -40.01
C ARG A 298 13.09 -8.50 -39.01
N LEU A 299 12.22 -8.51 -38.00
CA LEU A 299 12.22 -9.51 -36.94
C LEU A 299 11.24 -10.66 -37.28
N PRO A 300 11.62 -11.93 -37.04
CA PRO A 300 10.70 -13.04 -37.20
C PRO A 300 9.62 -13.02 -36.09
N VAL A 301 8.39 -13.44 -36.43
CA VAL A 301 7.26 -13.50 -35.49
C VAL A 301 7.55 -14.35 -34.25
N SER A 302 8.41 -15.37 -34.39
CA SER A 302 8.86 -16.20 -33.25
C SER A 302 9.64 -15.39 -32.21
N GLU A 303 10.44 -14.42 -32.63
CA GLU A 303 11.21 -13.56 -31.72
C GLU A 303 10.28 -12.62 -30.94
N PHE A 304 9.24 -12.09 -31.59
CA PHE A 304 8.14 -11.41 -30.91
C PHE A 304 7.47 -12.32 -29.87
N GLY A 305 7.17 -13.57 -30.22
CA GLY A 305 6.61 -14.57 -29.30
C GLY A 305 7.46 -14.77 -28.03
N TRP A 306 8.77 -14.91 -28.19
CA TRP A 306 9.71 -15.00 -27.06
C TRP A 306 9.73 -13.74 -26.20
N HIS A 307 9.70 -12.56 -26.83
CA HIS A 307 9.63 -11.29 -26.12
C HIS A 307 8.34 -11.16 -25.30
N PHE A 308 7.21 -11.60 -25.85
CA PHE A 308 5.92 -11.62 -25.16
C PHE A 308 5.97 -12.56 -23.95
N VAL A 309 6.41 -13.81 -24.16
CA VAL A 309 6.51 -14.82 -23.08
C VAL A 309 7.44 -14.33 -21.97
N ALA A 310 8.63 -13.81 -22.31
CA ALA A 310 9.58 -13.31 -21.32
C ALA A 310 8.98 -12.20 -20.45
N ARG A 311 8.32 -11.22 -21.08
CA ARG A 311 7.65 -10.12 -20.37
C ARG A 311 6.47 -10.60 -19.55
N ALA A 312 5.63 -11.50 -20.07
CA ALA A 312 4.52 -12.08 -19.31
C ALA A 312 5.02 -12.88 -18.09
N SER A 313 6.09 -13.66 -18.24
CA SER A 313 6.68 -14.42 -17.13
C SER A 313 7.25 -13.51 -16.05
N CYS A 314 8.05 -12.51 -16.41
CA CYS A 314 8.75 -11.68 -15.42
C CYS A 314 7.93 -10.48 -14.92
N LEU A 315 7.02 -9.92 -15.71
CA LEU A 315 6.25 -8.72 -15.36
C LEU A 315 4.79 -9.00 -14.98
N ILE A 316 4.33 -10.26 -15.08
CA ILE A 316 2.99 -10.68 -14.63
C ILE A 316 3.10 -11.89 -13.69
N ALA A 317 3.59 -13.04 -14.17
CA ALA A 317 3.58 -14.27 -13.40
C ALA A 317 4.45 -14.17 -12.13
N LEU A 318 5.68 -13.67 -12.26
CA LEU A 318 6.59 -13.46 -11.13
C LEU A 318 6.00 -12.51 -10.06
N PRO A 319 5.50 -11.30 -10.41
CA PRO A 319 4.83 -10.44 -9.42
C PRO A 319 3.65 -11.10 -8.73
N VAL A 320 2.79 -11.82 -9.46
CA VAL A 320 1.64 -12.53 -8.89
C VAL A 320 2.10 -13.61 -7.90
N VAL A 321 3.10 -14.40 -8.25
CA VAL A 321 3.65 -15.43 -7.36
C VAL A 321 4.23 -14.80 -6.09
N LEU A 322 5.04 -13.75 -6.21
CA LEU A 322 5.63 -13.07 -5.05
C LEU A 322 4.56 -12.41 -4.16
N TYR A 323 3.50 -11.86 -4.77
CA TYR A 323 2.36 -11.31 -4.05
C TYR A 323 1.64 -12.38 -3.23
N VAL A 324 1.34 -13.54 -3.83
CA VAL A 324 0.71 -14.68 -3.14
C VAL A 324 1.62 -15.22 -2.02
N VAL A 325 2.93 -15.35 -2.27
CA VAL A 325 3.91 -15.76 -1.25
C VAL A 325 3.95 -14.77 -0.08
N THR A 326 3.85 -13.47 -0.35
CA THR A 326 3.80 -12.45 0.70
C THR A 326 2.61 -12.68 1.63
N PHE A 327 1.42 -12.99 1.09
CA PHE A 327 0.26 -13.32 1.90
C PHE A 327 0.39 -14.67 2.61
N ALA A 328 1.05 -15.65 2.00
CA ALA A 328 1.34 -16.92 2.66
C ALA A 328 2.23 -16.72 3.89
N VAL A 329 3.27 -15.88 3.78
CA VAL A 329 4.12 -15.49 4.91
C VAL A 329 3.31 -14.72 5.96
N HIS A 330 2.48 -13.75 5.55
CA HIS A 330 1.63 -12.99 6.47
C HIS A 330 0.74 -13.90 7.34
N VAL A 331 0.03 -14.85 6.72
CA VAL A 331 -0.85 -15.80 7.42
C VAL A 331 -0.05 -16.80 8.27
N ALA A 332 1.16 -17.17 7.84
CA ALA A 332 2.01 -18.09 8.59
C ALA A 332 2.61 -17.45 9.85
N VAL A 333 3.00 -16.17 9.78
CA VAL A 333 3.57 -15.42 10.92
C VAL A 333 2.48 -15.10 11.94
N LEU A 334 1.31 -14.59 11.49
CA LEU A 334 0.21 -14.21 12.37
C LEU A 334 -0.64 -15.42 12.79
N SER A 335 -0.10 -16.23 13.68
CA SER A 335 -0.69 -17.51 14.11
C SER A 335 -1.59 -17.41 15.34
N GLN A 336 -1.59 -16.29 16.08
CA GLN A 336 -2.41 -16.10 17.27
C GLN A 336 -3.65 -15.24 16.98
N SER A 337 -4.72 -15.43 17.75
CA SER A 337 -5.93 -14.59 17.71
C SER A 337 -5.60 -13.14 18.06
N GLY A 338 -6.35 -12.20 17.50
CA GLY A 338 -6.22 -10.79 17.81
C GLY A 338 -7.42 -10.01 17.27
N ASN A 339 -7.50 -8.72 17.57
CA ASN A 339 -8.72 -7.91 17.40
C ASN A 339 -9.29 -7.85 15.96
N GLY A 340 -8.52 -8.26 14.95
CA GLY A 340 -8.94 -8.27 13.54
C GLY A 340 -9.53 -9.59 13.04
N ASP A 341 -9.53 -10.66 13.84
CA ASP A 341 -10.02 -11.99 13.41
C ASP A 341 -11.54 -12.01 13.16
N GLY A 342 -12.29 -11.15 13.85
CA GLY A 342 -13.75 -10.99 13.74
C GLY A 342 -14.25 -10.64 12.33
N PHE A 343 -13.41 -10.01 11.50
CA PHE A 343 -13.76 -9.66 10.12
C PHE A 343 -13.77 -10.87 9.16
N PHE A 344 -13.21 -11.99 9.59
CA PHE A 344 -13.03 -13.19 8.78
C PHE A 344 -14.00 -14.32 9.18
N SER A 345 -14.13 -15.30 8.29
CA SER A 345 -14.93 -16.49 8.46
C SER A 345 -14.51 -17.30 9.68
N SER A 346 -15.48 -18.04 10.23
CA SER A 346 -15.24 -18.98 11.34
C SER A 346 -14.15 -20.00 11.00
N GLY A 347 -14.03 -20.40 9.73
CA GLY A 347 -13.01 -21.34 9.29
C GLY A 347 -11.59 -20.77 9.28
N PHE A 348 -11.44 -19.46 9.03
CA PHE A 348 -10.17 -18.78 9.22
C PHE A 348 -9.85 -18.62 10.71
N GLN A 349 -10.83 -18.20 11.53
CA GLN A 349 -10.65 -18.03 12.97
C GLN A 349 -10.23 -19.33 13.67
N ALA A 350 -10.73 -20.48 13.21
CA ALA A 350 -10.33 -21.80 13.70
C ALA A 350 -8.85 -22.15 13.45
N ARG A 351 -8.12 -21.39 12.62
CA ARG A 351 -6.67 -21.54 12.40
C ARG A 351 -5.83 -20.82 13.44
N LEU A 352 -6.39 -19.83 14.14
CA LEU A 352 -5.65 -18.92 15.02
C LEU A 352 -5.59 -19.45 16.45
N MET A 353 -4.39 -19.64 16.99
CA MET A 353 -4.18 -20.06 18.38
C MET A 353 -4.76 -19.03 19.36
N GLY A 354 -5.46 -19.49 20.39
CA GLY A 354 -6.13 -18.61 21.37
C GLY A 354 -7.53 -18.16 20.96
N ASN A 355 -8.00 -18.47 19.74
CA ASN A 355 -9.40 -18.30 19.39
C ASN A 355 -10.25 -19.39 20.05
N SER A 356 -11.51 -19.10 20.42
CA SER A 356 -12.44 -20.09 20.98
C SER A 356 -12.76 -21.24 20.01
N LEU A 357 -12.56 -21.04 18.71
CA LEU A 357 -12.74 -22.06 17.66
C LEU A 357 -11.49 -22.91 17.41
N TYR A 358 -10.34 -22.54 17.97
CA TYR A 358 -9.10 -23.27 17.77
C TYR A 358 -9.11 -24.60 18.51
N ASN A 359 -9.07 -25.71 17.76
CA ASN A 359 -9.24 -27.07 18.30
C ASN A 359 -10.46 -27.20 19.21
N ALA A 360 -11.54 -26.46 18.89
CA ALA A 360 -12.74 -26.45 19.71
C ALA A 360 -13.41 -27.82 19.69
N SER A 361 -13.85 -28.25 20.87
CA SER A 361 -14.78 -29.35 21.06
C SER A 361 -16.13 -28.77 21.47
N MET A 362 -17.13 -28.89 20.62
CA MET A 362 -18.49 -28.43 20.90
C MET A 362 -19.50 -29.46 20.39
N PRO A 363 -20.78 -29.40 20.78
CA PRO A 363 -21.74 -30.37 20.29
C PRO A 363 -22.09 -30.13 18.82
N GLU A 364 -22.14 -31.20 18.03
CA GLU A 364 -22.34 -31.11 16.57
C GLU A 364 -23.70 -30.56 16.17
N TYR A 365 -24.76 -31.04 16.83
CA TYR A 365 -26.13 -30.68 16.52
C TYR A 365 -26.73 -29.78 17.58
N ILE A 366 -27.58 -28.85 17.17
CA ILE A 366 -28.22 -27.89 18.06
C ILE A 366 -29.47 -28.53 18.67
N ALA A 367 -29.67 -28.33 19.97
CA ALA A 367 -30.87 -28.76 20.68
C ALA A 367 -31.64 -27.56 21.24
N TYR A 368 -32.91 -27.77 21.57
CA TYR A 368 -33.65 -26.81 22.38
C TYR A 368 -32.99 -26.66 23.76
N GLY A 369 -32.87 -25.41 24.23
CA GLY A 369 -32.11 -25.06 25.43
C GLY A 369 -30.62 -24.78 25.17
N SER A 370 -30.13 -24.98 23.95
CA SER A 370 -28.78 -24.60 23.57
C SER A 370 -28.59 -23.08 23.55
N VAL A 371 -27.43 -22.63 24.02
CA VAL A 371 -26.96 -21.26 23.84
C VAL A 371 -26.04 -21.22 22.62
N VAL A 372 -26.33 -20.33 21.67
CA VAL A 372 -25.65 -20.25 20.39
C VAL A 372 -25.25 -18.82 20.04
N THR A 373 -24.24 -18.68 19.19
CA THR A 373 -23.95 -17.43 18.49
C THR A 373 -24.26 -17.61 17.00
N LEU A 374 -24.97 -16.64 16.42
CA LEU A 374 -25.35 -16.66 15.00
C LEU A 374 -24.51 -15.65 14.25
N LYS A 375 -23.77 -16.09 13.22
CA LYS A 375 -22.96 -15.22 12.38
C LYS A 375 -23.53 -15.18 10.97
N ASN A 376 -23.53 -13.99 10.37
CA ASN A 376 -23.95 -13.85 8.98
C ASN A 376 -22.84 -14.42 8.07
N VAL A 377 -23.21 -15.31 7.14
CA VAL A 377 -22.27 -16.06 6.28
C VAL A 377 -21.58 -15.18 5.24
N ARG A 378 -22.14 -14.00 4.94
CA ARG A 378 -21.51 -13.02 4.06
C ARG A 378 -20.10 -12.69 4.57
N THR A 379 -19.16 -12.50 3.65
CA THR A 379 -17.82 -12.01 4.00
C THR A 379 -17.91 -10.68 4.77
N ALA A 380 -17.14 -10.54 5.86
CA ALA A 380 -17.27 -9.44 6.83
C ALA A 380 -18.70 -9.31 7.41
N GLY A 381 -19.41 -10.42 7.59
CA GLY A 381 -20.66 -10.52 8.32
C GLY A 381 -20.43 -10.47 9.83
N GLY A 382 -21.36 -9.84 10.55
CA GLY A 382 -21.30 -9.75 12.01
C GLY A 382 -22.09 -10.88 12.69
N TYR A 383 -21.87 -11.00 14.00
CA TYR A 383 -22.71 -11.77 14.90
C TYR A 383 -24.02 -11.05 15.15
N LEU A 384 -25.12 -11.78 15.20
CA LEU A 384 -26.39 -11.26 15.68
C LEU A 384 -26.21 -10.78 17.13
N HIS A 385 -26.43 -9.50 17.35
CA HIS A 385 -26.06 -8.80 18.57
C HIS A 385 -27.24 -8.00 19.13
N SER A 386 -27.27 -7.86 20.45
CA SER A 386 -28.23 -6.98 21.10
C SER A 386 -27.68 -6.41 22.41
N HIS A 387 -28.07 -5.19 22.75
CA HIS A 387 -27.65 -4.49 23.97
C HIS A 387 -28.81 -3.68 24.54
N TRP A 388 -28.72 -3.21 25.78
CA TRP A 388 -29.84 -2.59 26.51
C TRP A 388 -30.41 -1.29 25.90
N HIS A 389 -29.74 -0.67 24.92
CA HIS A 389 -30.21 0.53 24.23
C HIS A 389 -31.40 0.25 23.31
N LEU A 390 -32.35 1.19 23.28
CA LEU A 390 -33.54 1.16 22.42
C LEU A 390 -33.30 1.94 21.13
N TYR A 391 -34.06 1.66 20.08
CA TYR A 391 -34.12 2.56 18.92
C TYR A 391 -34.64 3.94 19.36
N PRO A 392 -34.04 5.04 18.87
CA PRO A 392 -34.44 6.38 19.28
C PRO A 392 -35.82 6.75 18.73
N GLU A 393 -36.44 7.76 19.33
CA GLU A 393 -37.72 8.30 18.88
C GLU A 393 -37.65 8.73 17.41
N GLY A 394 -38.70 8.41 16.65
CA GLY A 394 -38.76 8.68 15.20
C GLY A 394 -38.05 7.65 14.31
N VAL A 395 -37.35 6.66 14.89
CA VAL A 395 -36.66 5.59 14.16
C VAL A 395 -37.35 4.25 14.42
N GLY A 396 -38.58 4.12 13.89
CA GLY A 396 -39.41 2.93 14.08
C GLY A 396 -39.83 2.75 15.54
N ALA A 397 -39.92 1.50 15.97
CA ALA A 397 -40.46 1.14 17.27
C ALA A 397 -39.38 1.35 18.33
N MET A 398 -39.74 2.02 19.42
CA MET A 398 -38.86 2.28 20.56
C MET A 398 -38.65 1.00 21.41
N GLN A 399 -38.09 -0.02 20.78
CA GLN A 399 -37.78 -1.33 21.34
C GLN A 399 -36.26 -1.58 21.32
N GLN A 400 -35.80 -2.67 21.92
CA GLN A 400 -34.38 -2.96 22.04
C GLN A 400 -33.73 -3.11 20.65
N GLN A 401 -32.54 -2.54 20.48
CA GLN A 401 -31.81 -2.62 19.22
C GLN A 401 -31.29 -4.04 18.98
N ILE A 402 -31.46 -4.51 17.74
CA ILE A 402 -30.80 -5.70 17.20
C ILE A 402 -29.89 -5.26 16.07
N THR A 403 -28.63 -5.67 16.15
CA THR A 403 -27.59 -5.25 15.21
C THR A 403 -26.74 -6.45 14.82
N ALA A 404 -25.79 -6.23 13.91
CA ALA A 404 -24.73 -7.18 13.63
C ALA A 404 -23.38 -6.59 14.08
N TYR A 405 -22.73 -7.26 15.02
CA TYR A 405 -21.47 -6.82 15.63
C TYR A 405 -20.31 -7.69 15.16
N THR A 406 -19.17 -7.10 14.81
CA THR A 406 -18.04 -7.82 14.19
C THR A 406 -17.12 -8.54 15.18
N HIS A 407 -17.26 -8.26 16.48
CA HIS A 407 -16.40 -8.86 17.52
C HIS A 407 -17.18 -9.84 18.39
N LYS A 408 -16.45 -10.75 19.05
CA LYS A 408 -17.03 -11.69 20.01
C LYS A 408 -17.37 -10.95 21.31
N ASP A 409 -18.61 -11.12 21.78
CA ASP A 409 -19.15 -10.48 22.97
C ASP A 409 -20.19 -11.42 23.60
N GLN A 410 -20.41 -11.32 24.92
CA GLN A 410 -21.48 -12.06 25.60
C GLN A 410 -22.88 -11.66 25.11
N ASN A 411 -23.02 -10.43 24.60
CA ASN A 411 -24.20 -9.90 23.93
C ASN A 411 -24.46 -10.49 22.54
N ASN A 412 -23.64 -11.44 22.08
CA ASN A 412 -23.88 -12.21 20.85
C ASN A 412 -24.58 -13.55 21.15
N MET A 413 -24.87 -13.86 22.42
CA MET A 413 -25.39 -15.17 22.84
C MET A 413 -26.92 -15.21 22.82
N TRP A 414 -27.47 -16.24 22.17
CA TRP A 414 -28.89 -16.46 22.00
C TRP A 414 -29.29 -17.85 22.50
N LEU A 415 -30.33 -17.94 23.32
CA LEU A 415 -30.92 -19.18 23.78
C LEU A 415 -31.98 -19.64 22.79
N VAL A 416 -31.84 -20.86 22.27
CA VAL A 416 -32.80 -21.46 21.34
C VAL A 416 -33.95 -22.11 22.11
N LYS A 417 -35.16 -21.58 21.95
CA LYS A 417 -36.38 -22.08 22.59
C LYS A 417 -37.37 -22.63 21.57
N LYS A 418 -38.22 -23.54 22.02
CA LYS A 418 -39.39 -23.98 21.25
C LYS A 418 -40.47 -22.90 21.28
N HIS A 419 -41.31 -22.86 20.24
CA HIS A 419 -42.37 -21.85 20.11
C HIS A 419 -43.42 -21.95 21.24
N ASP A 420 -43.69 -23.15 21.74
CA ASP A 420 -44.79 -23.49 22.66
C ASP A 420 -44.35 -23.72 24.11
N ARG A 421 -43.07 -24.08 24.35
CA ARG A 421 -42.55 -24.40 25.68
C ARG A 421 -41.18 -23.79 25.96
N ASN A 422 -40.94 -23.49 27.24
CA ASN A 422 -39.60 -23.16 27.73
C ASN A 422 -38.80 -24.45 27.96
N PRO A 423 -37.48 -24.45 27.71
CA PRO A 423 -36.62 -25.60 27.98
C PRO A 423 -36.54 -25.86 29.49
N SER A 424 -36.71 -27.12 29.91
CA SER A 424 -36.48 -27.57 31.29
C SER A 424 -35.16 -28.35 31.40
N ASP A 425 -34.47 -28.22 32.54
CA ASP A 425 -33.27 -29.00 32.84
C ASP A 425 -33.56 -30.51 32.90
N SER A 426 -34.79 -30.91 33.24
CA SER A 426 -35.25 -32.30 33.27
C SER A 426 -35.50 -32.93 31.91
N ASP A 427 -35.66 -32.12 30.85
CA ASP A 427 -36.05 -32.65 29.53
C ASP A 427 -34.87 -33.31 28.83
N PRO A 428 -35.08 -34.45 28.11
CA PRO A 428 -34.06 -35.00 27.24
C PRO A 428 -33.70 -34.01 26.13
N PRO A 429 -32.45 -34.00 25.63
CA PRO A 429 -32.04 -33.09 24.58
C PRO A 429 -32.81 -33.41 23.28
N GLU A 430 -33.70 -32.51 22.89
CA GLU A 430 -34.43 -32.55 21.62
C GLU A 430 -33.69 -31.68 20.60
N LEU A 431 -33.29 -32.27 19.48
CA LEU A 431 -32.56 -31.57 18.40
C LEU A 431 -33.47 -30.64 17.62
N VAL A 432 -32.93 -29.50 17.20
CA VAL A 432 -33.58 -28.57 16.27
C VAL A 432 -33.41 -29.08 14.86
N GLN A 433 -34.52 -29.19 14.12
CA GLN A 433 -34.57 -29.75 12.78
C GLN A 433 -34.95 -28.69 11.73
N ASN A 434 -34.59 -28.97 10.48
CA ASN A 434 -35.00 -28.16 9.34
C ASN A 434 -36.52 -28.11 9.20
N GLY A 435 -37.09 -26.90 9.26
CA GLY A 435 -38.53 -26.64 9.24
C GLY A 435 -39.11 -26.27 10.60
N ASP A 436 -38.36 -26.44 11.70
CA ASP A 436 -38.84 -26.14 13.04
C ASP A 436 -39.07 -24.66 13.28
N VAL A 437 -40.04 -24.37 14.15
CA VAL A 437 -40.36 -23.02 14.62
C VAL A 437 -39.73 -22.81 15.99
N ILE A 438 -38.87 -21.81 16.07
CA ILE A 438 -38.09 -21.46 17.25
C ILE A 438 -38.39 -20.03 17.72
N ARG A 439 -38.02 -19.77 18.98
CA ARG A 439 -37.81 -18.42 19.52
C ARG A 439 -36.35 -18.28 19.90
N LEU A 440 -35.77 -17.14 19.59
CA LEU A 440 -34.41 -16.79 19.98
C LEU A 440 -34.47 -15.75 21.09
N GLU A 441 -34.07 -16.14 22.30
CA GLU A 441 -33.99 -15.23 23.44
C GLU A 441 -32.56 -14.74 23.62
N HIS A 442 -32.36 -13.43 23.69
CA HIS A 442 -31.06 -12.86 23.99
C HIS A 442 -30.67 -13.17 25.45
N VAL A 443 -29.51 -13.80 25.66
CA VAL A 443 -29.13 -14.35 26.97
C VAL A 443 -28.99 -13.27 28.04
N VAL A 444 -28.42 -12.12 27.69
CA VAL A 444 -28.12 -11.04 28.65
C VAL A 444 -29.37 -10.23 29.00
N THR A 445 -30.16 -9.83 28.01
CA THR A 445 -31.32 -8.92 28.22
C THR A 445 -32.65 -9.64 28.36
N LYS A 446 -32.69 -10.96 28.10
CA LYS A 446 -33.89 -11.80 28.18
C LYS A 446 -35.05 -11.35 27.29
N ARG A 447 -34.75 -10.59 26.23
CA ARG A 447 -35.70 -10.18 25.19
C ARG A 447 -35.64 -11.17 24.01
N ASN A 448 -36.76 -11.39 23.34
CA ASN A 448 -36.85 -12.24 22.16
C ASN A 448 -36.50 -11.47 20.88
N LEU A 449 -35.90 -12.15 19.91
CA LEU A 449 -35.73 -11.64 18.55
C LEU A 449 -37.12 -11.47 17.91
N HIS A 450 -37.42 -10.23 17.50
CA HIS A 450 -38.74 -9.80 17.08
C HIS A 450 -38.69 -9.07 15.73
N SER A 451 -39.76 -9.15 14.95
CA SER A 451 -39.93 -8.28 13.78
C SER A 451 -41.40 -7.91 13.57
N HIS A 452 -41.64 -6.71 13.06
CA HIS A 452 -42.97 -6.12 12.94
C HIS A 452 -43.09 -5.37 11.61
N LYS A 453 -44.26 -4.77 11.36
CA LYS A 453 -44.56 -4.12 10.05
C LYS A 453 -43.93 -2.73 9.88
N GLU A 454 -43.14 -2.27 10.84
CA GLU A 454 -42.42 -1.01 10.70
C GLU A 454 -41.17 -1.16 9.84
N ARG A 455 -40.74 -0.06 9.24
CA ARG A 455 -39.64 -0.05 8.29
C ARG A 455 -38.30 -0.02 9.02
N ALA A 456 -37.30 -0.69 8.43
CA ALA A 456 -35.94 -0.62 8.93
C ALA A 456 -35.35 0.81 8.81
N PRO A 457 -34.47 1.23 9.73
CA PRO A 457 -33.93 2.60 9.81
C PRO A 457 -33.25 3.11 8.53
N LEU A 458 -32.39 2.29 7.91
CA LEU A 458 -31.61 2.67 6.72
C LEU A 458 -32.11 1.97 5.46
N SER A 459 -32.76 0.82 5.61
CA SER A 459 -33.25 -0.01 4.52
C SER A 459 -34.77 0.04 4.46
N SER A 460 -35.32 1.17 4.00
CA SER A 460 -36.76 1.49 4.04
C SER A 460 -37.72 0.53 3.31
N LYS A 461 -37.18 -0.41 2.51
CA LYS A 461 -37.92 -1.50 1.85
C LYS A 461 -37.99 -2.78 2.70
N HIS A 462 -37.19 -2.88 3.76
CA HIS A 462 -37.14 -3.99 4.70
C HIS A 462 -37.93 -3.63 5.96
N LEU A 463 -38.25 -4.65 6.74
CA LEU A 463 -38.90 -4.49 8.04
C LEU A 463 -37.86 -4.39 9.16
N GLN A 464 -38.21 -3.66 10.22
CA GLN A 464 -37.39 -3.50 11.42
C GLN A 464 -37.32 -4.82 12.19
N VAL A 465 -36.16 -5.08 12.80
CA VAL A 465 -35.92 -6.21 13.72
C VAL A 465 -35.49 -5.63 15.06
N THR A 466 -36.08 -6.12 16.14
CA THR A 466 -35.94 -5.58 17.50
C THR A 466 -35.85 -6.69 18.53
N GLY A 467 -35.49 -6.34 19.77
CA GLY A 467 -35.67 -7.19 20.94
C GLY A 467 -36.95 -6.81 21.67
N TYR A 468 -37.87 -7.76 21.85
CA TYR A 468 -39.19 -7.55 22.47
C TYR A 468 -39.52 -8.61 23.54
N GLY A 469 -40.59 -8.40 24.31
CA GLY A 469 -41.02 -9.32 25.38
C GLY A 469 -40.19 -9.21 26.66
N GLU A 470 -40.48 -9.94 27.73
CA GLU A 470 -39.69 -9.95 28.98
C GLU A 470 -39.47 -11.37 29.46
N ASN A 471 -38.26 -11.71 29.93
CA ASN A 471 -37.92 -13.07 30.40
C ASN A 471 -38.26 -14.17 29.38
N GLY A 472 -38.10 -13.88 28.09
CA GLY A 472 -38.44 -14.78 26.99
C GLY A 472 -39.94 -14.91 26.68
N THR A 473 -40.81 -14.20 27.40
CA THR A 473 -42.24 -14.10 27.12
C THR A 473 -42.51 -12.95 26.16
N GLY A 474 -43.15 -13.23 25.03
CA GLY A 474 -43.56 -12.21 24.06
C GLY A 474 -44.74 -12.68 23.23
N ASP A 475 -44.79 -12.34 21.94
CA ASP A 475 -45.95 -12.55 21.08
C ASP A 475 -45.66 -13.44 19.85
N SER A 476 -46.63 -13.56 18.95
CA SER A 476 -46.48 -14.36 17.73
C SER A 476 -45.43 -13.81 16.75
N ASN A 477 -44.97 -12.57 16.90
CA ASN A 477 -43.92 -11.94 16.10
C ASN A 477 -42.51 -12.26 16.61
N ASP A 478 -42.39 -13.11 17.63
CA ASP A 478 -41.11 -13.67 18.07
C ASP A 478 -40.80 -15.01 17.37
N LEU A 479 -41.68 -15.49 16.50
CA LEU A 479 -41.62 -16.84 15.92
C LEU A 479 -40.84 -16.86 14.60
N TRP A 480 -39.76 -17.64 14.59
CA TRP A 480 -38.88 -17.81 13.44
C TRP A 480 -38.83 -19.28 13.01
N ARG A 481 -39.07 -19.55 11.72
CA ARG A 481 -38.85 -20.88 11.13
C ARG A 481 -37.41 -21.00 10.66
N VAL A 482 -36.75 -22.08 11.06
CA VAL A 482 -35.39 -22.40 10.60
C VAL A 482 -35.48 -23.17 9.28
N GLU A 483 -34.82 -22.65 8.24
CA GLU A 483 -34.67 -23.34 6.96
C GLU A 483 -33.19 -23.59 6.65
N VAL A 484 -32.78 -24.86 6.59
CA VAL A 484 -31.42 -25.27 6.18
C VAL A 484 -31.33 -25.27 4.66
N VAL A 485 -30.37 -24.54 4.10
CA VAL A 485 -30.16 -24.46 2.65
C VAL A 485 -29.63 -25.78 2.11
N GLY A 486 -30.39 -26.39 1.21
CA GLY A 486 -30.04 -27.69 0.62
C GLY A 486 -30.26 -28.89 1.55
N GLY A 487 -30.79 -28.65 2.75
CA GLY A 487 -31.06 -29.72 3.72
C GLY A 487 -32.42 -30.36 3.52
N ALA A 488 -32.53 -31.65 3.86
CA ALA A 488 -33.80 -32.38 3.81
C ALA A 488 -34.72 -31.95 4.97
N THR A 489 -36.03 -32.12 4.82
CA THR A 489 -36.99 -31.86 5.92
C THR A 489 -36.70 -32.83 7.08
N GLY A 490 -36.60 -32.31 8.30
CA GLY A 490 -36.25 -33.12 9.48
C GLY A 490 -34.74 -33.33 9.70
N GLU A 491 -33.88 -32.79 8.83
CA GLU A 491 -32.43 -32.83 9.04
C GLU A 491 -32.02 -31.99 10.26
N ALA A 492 -31.22 -32.56 11.15
CA ALA A 492 -30.76 -31.90 12.37
C ALA A 492 -29.79 -30.76 12.04
N LEU A 493 -29.95 -29.64 12.75
CA LEU A 493 -29.15 -28.45 12.50
C LEU A 493 -27.73 -28.60 13.07
N GLY A 494 -26.73 -28.70 12.20
CA GLY A 494 -25.32 -28.80 12.57
C GLY A 494 -24.60 -27.44 12.69
N VAL A 495 -23.70 -27.32 13.68
CA VAL A 495 -22.86 -26.14 13.93
C VAL A 495 -21.83 -25.93 12.81
N VAL A 496 -21.62 -24.68 12.40
CA VAL A 496 -20.79 -24.18 11.28
C VAL A 496 -21.14 -24.70 9.87
N ARG A 497 -21.45 -26.00 9.70
CA ARG A 497 -21.77 -26.64 8.41
C ARG A 497 -23.09 -26.15 7.84
N SER A 498 -24.10 -26.00 8.69
CA SER A 498 -25.46 -25.67 8.24
C SER A 498 -25.56 -24.19 7.95
N ARG A 499 -25.91 -23.85 6.70
CA ARG A 499 -26.30 -22.50 6.31
C ARG A 499 -27.81 -22.38 6.48
N VAL A 500 -28.26 -21.56 7.41
CA VAL A 500 -29.67 -21.39 7.74
C VAL A 500 -30.21 -20.05 7.29
N ARG A 501 -31.50 -20.05 6.97
CA ARG A 501 -32.34 -18.86 6.85
C ARG A 501 -33.33 -18.88 8.00
N LEU A 502 -33.51 -17.73 8.65
CA LEU A 502 -34.53 -17.53 9.67
C LEU A 502 -35.69 -16.78 9.02
N VAL A 503 -36.82 -17.48 8.87
CA VAL A 503 -38.04 -16.93 8.26
C VAL A 503 -38.98 -16.46 9.36
N HIS A 504 -39.27 -15.17 9.41
CA HIS A 504 -40.25 -14.62 10.34
C HIS A 504 -41.65 -15.13 9.97
N LEU A 505 -42.33 -15.85 10.87
CA LEU A 505 -43.59 -16.52 10.53
C LEU A 505 -44.72 -15.56 10.14
N PRO A 506 -45.03 -14.50 10.90
CA PRO A 506 -46.17 -13.63 10.59
C PRO A 506 -46.06 -12.86 9.27
N THR A 507 -44.85 -12.43 8.89
CA THR A 507 -44.65 -11.60 7.69
C THR A 507 -44.02 -12.38 6.53
N GLY A 508 -43.42 -13.54 6.79
CA GLY A 508 -42.71 -14.36 5.81
C GLY A 508 -41.40 -13.75 5.30
N CYS A 509 -40.87 -12.71 5.95
CA CYS A 509 -39.58 -12.11 5.59
C CYS A 509 -38.40 -12.93 6.14
N LEU A 510 -37.21 -12.69 5.59
CA LEU A 510 -35.97 -13.37 5.96
C LEU A 510 -35.10 -12.47 6.82
N LEU A 511 -34.55 -12.99 7.92
CA LEU A 511 -33.56 -12.26 8.71
C LEU A 511 -32.33 -11.95 7.85
N HIS A 512 -31.98 -10.68 7.75
CA HIS A 512 -31.03 -10.15 6.78
C HIS A 512 -30.06 -9.18 7.45
N SER A 513 -28.78 -9.25 7.09
CA SER A 513 -27.78 -8.25 7.48
C SER A 513 -26.88 -7.88 6.30
N HIS A 514 -26.35 -6.65 6.31
CA HIS A 514 -25.54 -6.11 5.21
C HIS A 514 -24.58 -5.04 5.72
N SER A 515 -23.73 -4.51 4.85
CA SER A 515 -22.64 -3.59 5.20
C SER A 515 -23.06 -2.15 5.55
N LYS A 516 -24.35 -1.85 5.72
CA LYS A 516 -24.78 -0.51 6.15
C LYS A 516 -24.62 -0.41 7.66
N MET A 517 -23.87 0.60 8.09
CA MET A 517 -23.64 0.91 9.49
C MET A 517 -24.73 1.84 10.00
N LEU A 518 -25.29 1.53 11.16
CA LEU A 518 -26.20 2.40 11.88
C LEU A 518 -25.46 3.70 12.28
N PRO A 519 -26.16 4.83 12.45
CA PRO A 519 -25.56 6.06 12.97
C PRO A 519 -25.05 5.89 14.41
N LYS A 520 -24.49 6.96 14.99
CA LYS A 520 -23.91 6.95 16.36
C LYS A 520 -24.84 6.39 17.45
N TRP A 521 -26.15 6.57 17.33
CA TRP A 521 -27.13 6.00 18.28
C TRP A 521 -27.16 4.47 18.28
N GLY A 522 -26.73 3.84 17.18
CA GLY A 522 -26.59 2.39 17.01
C GLY A 522 -25.14 1.94 17.05
N TRP A 523 -24.26 2.74 17.69
CA TRP A 523 -22.85 2.42 17.94
C TRP A 523 -22.02 2.11 16.68
N GLU A 524 -22.43 2.64 15.53
CA GLU A 524 -21.79 2.33 14.25
C GLU A 524 -21.73 0.82 13.97
N GLN A 525 -22.72 0.05 14.45
CA GLN A 525 -22.84 -1.39 14.19
C GLN A 525 -23.63 -1.64 12.89
N MET A 526 -23.52 -2.85 12.31
CA MET A 526 -24.24 -3.15 11.07
C MET A 526 -25.75 -3.32 11.29
N GLU A 527 -26.55 -2.87 10.33
CA GLU A 527 -28.01 -2.98 10.37
C GLU A 527 -28.46 -4.45 10.18
N VAL A 528 -29.33 -4.92 11.10
CA VAL A 528 -30.11 -6.16 10.94
C VAL A 528 -31.55 -5.79 10.63
N THR A 529 -32.13 -6.50 9.66
CA THR A 529 -33.44 -6.20 9.09
C THR A 529 -34.16 -7.49 8.72
N CYS A 530 -35.45 -7.42 8.41
CA CYS A 530 -36.18 -8.54 7.85
C CYS A 530 -36.57 -8.24 6.39
N ASN A 531 -35.96 -8.95 5.45
CA ASN A 531 -36.08 -8.72 4.01
C ASN A 531 -37.30 -9.47 3.44
N LEU A 532 -38.22 -8.74 2.82
CA LEU A 532 -39.41 -9.30 2.16
C LEU A 532 -39.08 -10.01 0.83
N TYR A 533 -37.93 -9.73 0.23
CA TYR A 533 -37.49 -10.33 -1.02
C TYR A 533 -36.86 -11.71 -0.81
N LYS A 534 -37.66 -12.76 -0.98
CA LYS A 534 -37.27 -14.17 -0.73
C LYS A 534 -36.19 -14.74 -1.65
N LYS A 535 -35.85 -14.06 -2.76
CA LYS A 535 -34.80 -14.52 -3.69
C LYS A 535 -33.40 -14.02 -3.33
N ASP A 536 -33.23 -13.28 -2.24
CA ASP A 536 -31.89 -12.99 -1.72
C ASP A 536 -31.23 -14.28 -1.25
N THR A 537 -30.05 -14.57 -1.78
CA THR A 537 -29.32 -15.83 -1.53
C THR A 537 -28.06 -15.65 -0.71
N GLY A 538 -27.66 -14.40 -0.40
CA GLY A 538 -26.36 -14.13 0.24
C GLY A 538 -26.49 -13.57 1.64
N ASN A 539 -27.19 -12.44 1.76
CA ASN A 539 -27.20 -11.63 3.00
C ASN A 539 -28.14 -12.18 4.09
N VAL A 540 -28.96 -13.16 3.72
CA VAL A 540 -29.94 -13.84 4.59
C VAL A 540 -29.41 -15.14 5.20
N LEU A 541 -28.20 -15.54 4.84
CA LEU A 541 -27.60 -16.77 5.31
C LEU A 541 -26.88 -16.53 6.64
N TRP A 542 -27.21 -17.36 7.62
CA TRP A 542 -26.59 -17.39 8.92
C TRP A 542 -26.00 -18.77 9.17
N ASN A 543 -24.95 -18.86 9.97
CA ASN A 543 -24.44 -20.09 10.53
C ASN A 543 -24.32 -19.95 12.04
N VAL A 544 -24.47 -21.07 12.75
CA VAL A 544 -24.18 -21.11 14.17
C VAL A 544 -22.69 -21.34 14.34
N GLU A 545 -22.01 -20.45 15.06
CA GLU A 545 -20.56 -20.51 15.21
C GLU A 545 -20.16 -21.15 16.53
N GLU A 546 -20.61 -20.59 17.66
CA GLU A 546 -20.41 -21.17 18.99
C GLU A 546 -21.69 -21.84 19.47
N HIS A 547 -21.53 -22.98 20.15
CA HIS A 547 -22.63 -23.77 20.67
C HIS A 547 -22.28 -24.33 22.05
N ILE A 548 -23.10 -24.00 23.04
CA ILE A 548 -22.96 -24.44 24.42
C ILE A 548 -24.25 -25.19 24.81
N ASN A 549 -24.10 -26.49 25.10
CA ASN A 549 -25.15 -27.28 25.72
C ASN A 549 -24.53 -28.44 26.52
N PRO A 550 -24.64 -28.45 27.86
CA PRO A 550 -24.03 -29.49 28.70
C PRO A 550 -24.67 -30.87 28.52
N LYS A 551 -25.86 -30.96 27.90
CA LYS A 551 -26.59 -32.23 27.70
C LYS A 551 -26.12 -33.01 26.47
N LEU A 552 -25.28 -32.44 25.62
CA LEU A 552 -24.83 -33.05 24.37
C LEU A 552 -23.33 -33.37 24.41
N PRO A 553 -22.89 -34.46 23.74
CA PRO A 553 -21.48 -34.79 23.65
C PRO A 553 -20.73 -33.82 22.74
N ASN A 554 -19.52 -33.42 23.14
CA ASN A 554 -18.65 -32.59 22.33
C ASN A 554 -17.90 -33.43 21.28
N VAL A 555 -17.77 -32.88 20.07
CA VAL A 555 -17.01 -33.48 18.96
C VAL A 555 -15.86 -32.53 18.59
N SER A 556 -14.69 -33.09 18.24
CA SER A 556 -13.54 -32.32 17.75
C SER A 556 -13.74 -31.90 16.31
N PHE A 557 -13.58 -30.60 16.02
CA PHE A 557 -13.88 -30.02 14.71
C PHE A 557 -12.64 -29.50 13.96
N GLU A 558 -11.64 -30.35 13.74
CA GLU A 558 -10.48 -29.98 12.90
C GLU A 558 -10.84 -29.68 11.43
N VAL A 559 -12.01 -30.15 10.97
CA VAL A 559 -12.49 -30.05 9.58
C VAL A 559 -12.84 -28.60 9.17
N PHE A 560 -12.99 -27.66 10.11
CA PHE A 560 -13.40 -26.29 9.78
C PHE A 560 -12.26 -25.36 9.33
N LYS A 561 -11.00 -25.80 9.39
CA LYS A 561 -9.86 -24.93 9.03
C LYS A 561 -9.89 -24.62 7.53
N SER A 562 -10.06 -23.34 7.18
CA SER A 562 -10.02 -22.90 5.78
C SER A 562 -8.66 -23.18 5.14
N SER A 563 -8.64 -23.48 3.85
CA SER A 563 -7.41 -23.60 3.06
C SER A 563 -6.74 -22.24 2.85
N PHE A 564 -5.45 -22.21 2.52
CA PHE A 564 -4.75 -20.94 2.27
C PHE A 564 -5.40 -20.13 1.14
N LEU A 565 -5.86 -20.80 0.06
CA LEU A 565 -6.47 -20.10 -1.08
C LEU A 565 -7.80 -19.43 -0.69
N GLU A 566 -8.61 -20.10 0.13
CA GLU A 566 -9.84 -19.50 0.67
C GLU A 566 -9.54 -18.29 1.54
N VAL A 567 -8.55 -18.41 2.43
CA VAL A 567 -8.10 -17.29 3.28
C VAL A 567 -7.57 -16.14 2.44
N PHE A 568 -6.77 -16.43 1.41
CA PHE A 568 -6.23 -15.42 0.50
C PHE A 568 -7.34 -14.65 -0.22
N ILE A 569 -8.32 -15.35 -0.79
CA ILE A 569 -9.47 -14.72 -1.46
C ILE A 569 -10.31 -13.93 -0.45
N GLU A 570 -10.58 -14.51 0.72
CA GLU A 570 -11.32 -13.87 1.78
C GLU A 570 -10.66 -12.56 2.23
N SER A 571 -9.34 -12.56 2.48
CA SER A 571 -8.58 -11.35 2.83
C SER A 571 -8.79 -10.24 1.80
N HIS A 572 -8.79 -10.56 0.51
CA HIS A 572 -8.98 -9.56 -0.56
C HIS A 572 -10.39 -8.99 -0.59
N ILE A 573 -11.40 -9.84 -0.36
CA ILE A 573 -12.79 -9.40 -0.30
C ILE A 573 -12.97 -8.45 0.89
N VAL A 574 -12.46 -8.82 2.08
CA VAL A 574 -12.53 -7.96 3.28
C VAL A 574 -11.77 -6.66 3.05
N MET A 575 -10.55 -6.70 2.50
CA MET A 575 -9.77 -5.50 2.15
C MET A 575 -10.54 -4.57 1.19
N ALA A 576 -11.14 -5.11 0.13
CA ALA A 576 -11.90 -4.32 -0.85
C ALA A 576 -13.15 -3.69 -0.23
N GLN A 577 -13.91 -4.44 0.57
CA GLN A 577 -15.10 -3.96 1.25
C GLN A 577 -14.75 -2.86 2.26
N SER A 578 -13.79 -3.10 3.14
CA SER A 578 -13.36 -2.11 4.14
C SER A 578 -12.82 -0.84 3.49
N ASN A 579 -12.04 -0.96 2.42
CA ASN A 579 -11.52 0.20 1.69
C ASN A 579 -12.65 1.04 1.03
N SER A 580 -13.71 0.38 0.52
CA SER A 580 -14.90 1.08 0.01
C SER A 580 -15.76 1.72 1.10
N GLY A 581 -15.65 1.22 2.34
CA GLY A 581 -16.36 1.71 3.52
C GLY A 581 -15.70 2.91 4.21
N LEU A 582 -14.42 3.22 3.91
CA LEU A 582 -13.68 4.36 4.46
C LEU A 582 -14.13 5.69 3.83
N LYS A 583 -15.39 6.07 4.06
CA LYS A 583 -15.94 7.35 3.63
C LYS A 583 -15.68 8.44 4.68
N PRO A 584 -15.49 9.70 4.27
CA PRO A 584 -15.37 10.82 5.21
C PRO A 584 -16.58 10.85 6.15
N LYS A 585 -16.36 11.10 7.44
CA LYS A 585 -17.46 11.30 8.38
C LYS A 585 -18.18 12.61 8.05
N GLU A 586 -19.46 12.71 8.42
CA GLU A 586 -20.21 13.97 8.28
C GLU A 586 -19.46 15.11 8.99
N ASN A 587 -19.22 16.20 8.27
CA ASN A 587 -18.45 17.38 8.69
C ASN A 587 -16.92 17.19 8.85
N GLU A 588 -16.36 16.05 8.47
CA GLU A 588 -14.90 15.85 8.46
C GLU A 588 -14.28 16.42 7.17
N VAL A 589 -13.43 17.45 7.32
CA VAL A 589 -12.71 18.04 6.19
C VAL A 589 -11.47 17.20 5.88
N THR A 590 -11.54 16.46 4.77
CA THR A 590 -10.43 15.65 4.25
C THR A 590 -9.70 16.38 3.12
N SER A 591 -8.44 16.01 2.87
CA SER A 591 -7.65 16.64 1.81
C SER A 591 -8.21 16.27 0.43
N GLN A 592 -8.22 17.22 -0.49
CA GLN A 592 -8.77 17.06 -1.84
C GLN A 592 -7.67 16.99 -2.90
N PRO A 593 -7.81 16.18 -3.97
CA PRO A 593 -6.76 16.03 -4.98
C PRO A 593 -6.22 17.34 -5.57
N TRP A 594 -7.09 18.30 -5.85
CA TRP A 594 -6.70 19.60 -6.41
C TRP A 594 -5.82 20.44 -5.46
N GLN A 595 -5.88 20.19 -4.15
CA GLN A 595 -5.09 20.92 -3.14
C GLN A 595 -3.61 20.51 -3.18
N TRP A 596 -3.30 19.31 -3.66
CA TRP A 596 -1.97 18.75 -3.51
C TRP A 596 -0.93 19.47 -4.37
N PRO A 597 -1.07 19.59 -5.70
CA PRO A 597 0.00 20.14 -6.54
C PRO A 597 0.37 21.60 -6.22
N ILE A 598 -0.61 22.39 -5.73
CA ILE A 598 -0.41 23.78 -5.34
C ILE A 598 0.07 23.93 -3.89
N ASN A 599 0.18 22.82 -3.15
CA ASN A 599 0.56 22.80 -1.75
C ASN A 599 -0.40 23.62 -0.87
N TYR A 600 -1.71 23.57 -1.16
CA TYR A 600 -2.70 24.48 -0.55
C TYR A 600 -2.82 24.29 0.96
N ARG A 601 -2.94 23.02 1.40
CA ARG A 601 -3.03 22.66 2.82
C ARG A 601 -2.13 21.46 3.07
N GLY A 602 -1.20 21.62 4.00
CA GLY A 602 -0.37 20.55 4.52
C GLY A 602 -1.12 19.68 5.53
N GLN A 603 -0.38 18.86 6.26
CA GLN A 603 -0.92 17.95 7.25
C GLN A 603 -0.17 18.07 8.57
N ARG A 604 -0.91 18.28 9.65
CA ARG A 604 -0.35 18.25 11.01
C ARG A 604 0.18 16.83 11.27
N PHE A 605 1.48 16.72 11.45
CA PHE A 605 2.16 15.43 11.53
C PHE A 605 2.46 15.04 12.98
N SER A 606 2.74 16.04 13.85
CA SER A 606 2.96 15.81 15.27
C SER A 606 2.78 17.05 16.14
N GLY A 607 2.47 16.82 17.43
CA GLY A 607 2.36 17.84 18.47
C GLY A 607 0.95 18.42 18.59
N VAL A 608 0.47 18.55 19.83
CA VAL A 608 -0.93 18.98 20.13
C VAL A 608 -0.97 20.41 20.67
N ASN A 609 0.06 20.82 21.42
CA ASN A 609 0.11 22.13 22.07
C ASN A 609 1.10 23.10 21.39
N GLU A 610 0.96 24.39 21.72
CA GLU A 610 1.81 25.46 21.21
C GLU A 610 3.27 25.38 21.68
N THR A 611 3.51 24.74 22.82
CA THR A 611 4.83 24.64 23.46
C THR A 611 5.59 23.37 23.10
N ASP A 612 4.93 22.39 22.49
CA ASP A 612 5.52 21.09 22.21
C ASP A 612 6.34 21.10 20.92
N TYR A 613 7.26 20.14 20.79
CA TYR A 613 7.98 19.92 19.55
C TYR A 613 7.03 19.43 18.45
N ARG A 614 6.88 20.19 17.37
CA ARG A 614 5.93 19.91 16.28
C ARG A 614 6.63 19.56 14.98
N VAL A 615 5.95 18.74 14.19
CA VAL A 615 6.34 18.40 12.82
C VAL A 615 5.13 18.63 11.93
N TYR A 616 5.34 19.25 10.77
CA TYR A 616 4.27 19.57 9.85
C TYR A 616 4.62 19.08 8.44
N LEU A 617 3.78 18.21 7.90
CA LEU A 617 3.98 17.67 6.56
C LEU A 617 3.51 18.70 5.53
N LEU A 618 4.48 19.39 4.93
CA LEU A 618 4.29 20.28 3.80
C LEU A 618 5.44 20.05 2.82
N GLY A 619 5.12 19.97 1.53
CA GLY A 619 6.13 20.01 0.49
C GLY A 619 6.92 21.31 0.52
N ASN A 620 8.15 21.34 0.02
CA ASN A 620 8.89 22.60 -0.10
C ASN A 620 8.18 23.46 -1.17
N PRO A 621 7.54 24.59 -0.82
CA PRO A 621 6.64 25.29 -1.73
C PRO A 621 7.33 25.77 -3.02
N VAL A 622 8.61 26.15 -2.92
CA VAL A 622 9.41 26.57 -4.08
C VAL A 622 9.56 25.41 -5.06
N ILE A 623 9.90 24.23 -4.56
CA ILE A 623 10.07 23.01 -5.37
C ILE A 623 8.73 22.59 -5.98
N TRP A 624 7.65 22.62 -5.20
CA TRP A 624 6.33 22.18 -5.66
C TRP A 624 5.73 23.10 -6.73
N TRP A 625 5.84 24.42 -6.55
CA TRP A 625 5.37 25.36 -7.56
C TRP A 625 6.26 25.35 -8.80
N TRP A 626 7.57 25.13 -8.64
CA TRP A 626 8.46 24.91 -9.77
C TRP A 626 8.10 23.65 -10.57
N ASN A 627 7.79 22.55 -9.87
CA ASN A 627 7.28 21.32 -10.47
C ASN A 627 5.97 21.54 -11.23
N LEU A 628 5.03 22.27 -10.63
CA LEU A 628 3.76 22.61 -11.25
C LEU A 628 3.93 23.48 -12.51
N GLY A 629 4.77 24.51 -12.43
CA GLY A 629 5.11 25.35 -13.58
C GLY A 629 5.81 24.55 -14.68
N SER A 630 6.71 23.63 -14.32
CA SER A 630 7.41 22.80 -15.28
C SER A 630 6.50 21.81 -16.01
N LEU A 631 5.39 21.35 -15.42
CA LEU A 631 4.39 20.56 -16.13
C LEU A 631 3.81 21.34 -17.32
N PHE A 632 3.50 22.62 -17.12
CA PHE A 632 3.01 23.49 -18.19
C PHE A 632 4.09 23.75 -19.26
N VAL A 633 5.32 24.07 -18.84
CA VAL A 633 6.45 24.29 -19.76
C VAL A 633 6.74 23.03 -20.60
N PHE A 634 6.69 21.85 -19.98
CA PHE A 634 6.84 20.58 -20.69
C PHE A 634 5.77 20.42 -21.78
N LEU A 635 4.50 20.65 -21.48
CA LEU A 635 3.42 20.54 -22.47
C LEU A 635 3.62 21.50 -23.65
N VAL A 636 4.04 22.73 -23.38
CA VAL A 636 4.35 23.71 -24.43
C VAL A 636 5.51 23.22 -25.30
N MET A 637 6.61 22.80 -24.70
CA MET A 637 7.79 22.28 -25.40
C MET A 637 7.46 21.00 -26.21
N PHE A 638 6.71 20.08 -25.62
CA PHE A 638 6.29 18.82 -26.24
C PHE A 638 5.39 19.07 -27.45
N CYS A 639 4.37 19.93 -27.33
CA CYS A 639 3.49 20.29 -28.42
C CYS A 639 4.23 21.05 -29.54
N PHE A 640 5.10 22.00 -29.17
CA PHE A 640 5.92 22.74 -30.13
C PHE A 640 6.82 21.80 -30.94
N LEU A 641 7.56 20.90 -30.27
CA LEU A 641 8.41 19.92 -30.94
C LEU A 641 7.60 18.96 -31.81
N GLY A 642 6.49 18.44 -31.30
CA GLY A 642 5.61 17.55 -32.06
C GLY A 642 5.10 18.21 -33.35
N PHE A 643 4.72 19.49 -33.27
CA PHE A 643 4.34 20.29 -34.44
C PHE A 643 5.53 20.50 -35.39
N ALA A 644 6.69 20.89 -34.88
CA ALA A 644 7.89 21.14 -35.70
C ALA A 644 8.35 19.89 -36.46
N ILE A 645 8.37 18.73 -35.79
CA ILE A 645 8.68 17.43 -36.41
C ILE A 645 7.66 17.10 -37.50
N ARG A 646 6.36 17.25 -37.22
CA ARG A 646 5.29 16.96 -38.19
C ARG A 646 5.34 17.87 -39.41
N ARG A 647 5.75 19.13 -39.24
CA ARG A 647 5.92 20.11 -40.32
C ARG A 647 7.29 20.05 -41.00
N ARG A 648 8.17 19.14 -40.58
CA ARG A 648 9.55 19.00 -41.09
C ARG A 648 10.34 20.32 -41.04
N CYS A 649 10.11 21.10 -39.98
CA CYS A 649 10.87 22.32 -39.75
C CYS A 649 12.36 21.97 -39.51
N PRO A 650 13.32 22.72 -40.09
CA PRO A 650 14.74 22.48 -39.85
C PRO A 650 15.07 22.86 -38.40
N LEU A 651 15.25 21.86 -37.55
CA LEU A 651 15.82 22.03 -36.21
C LEU A 651 17.35 22.03 -36.30
N ALA A 652 18.02 22.75 -35.41
CA ALA A 652 19.47 22.65 -35.29
C ALA A 652 19.89 21.19 -35.07
N SER A 653 20.96 20.73 -35.73
CA SER A 653 21.39 19.32 -35.69
C SER A 653 21.59 18.79 -34.27
N LYS A 654 22.17 19.62 -33.38
CA LYS A 654 22.34 19.32 -31.94
C LYS A 654 21.01 19.15 -31.19
N LEU A 655 19.98 19.90 -31.58
CA LEU A 655 18.63 19.82 -31.00
C LEU A 655 17.92 18.56 -31.47
N GLN A 656 18.02 18.26 -32.77
CA GLN A 656 17.40 17.10 -33.39
C GLN A 656 17.93 15.78 -32.80
N ALA A 657 19.22 15.73 -32.43
CA ALA A 657 19.84 14.54 -31.85
C ALA A 657 19.37 14.20 -30.43
N ARG A 658 18.77 15.14 -29.69
CA ARG A 658 18.31 14.94 -28.29
C ARG A 658 16.80 15.05 -28.09
N THR A 659 16.10 15.42 -29.15
CA THR A 659 14.64 15.57 -29.13
C THR A 659 13.91 14.25 -28.88
N PRO A 660 14.32 13.10 -29.46
CA PRO A 660 13.65 11.82 -29.20
C PRO A 660 13.67 11.40 -27.73
N GLU A 661 14.82 11.53 -27.05
CA GLU A 661 14.98 11.16 -25.65
C GLU A 661 14.14 12.04 -24.73
N PHE A 662 14.12 13.37 -25.00
CA PHE A 662 13.27 14.30 -24.26
C PHE A 662 11.77 14.01 -24.45
N MET A 663 11.34 13.77 -25.69
CA MET A 663 9.93 13.51 -25.98
C MET A 663 9.45 12.17 -25.43
N ASP A 664 10.17 11.07 -25.66
CA ASP A 664 9.79 9.75 -25.14
C ASP A 664 9.91 9.73 -23.61
N GLY A 665 11.06 10.11 -23.06
CA GLY A 665 11.29 10.13 -21.62
C GLY A 665 10.33 11.05 -20.86
N GLY A 666 10.14 12.27 -21.36
CA GLY A 666 9.21 13.24 -20.78
C GLY A 666 7.76 12.77 -20.85
N PHE A 667 7.35 12.12 -21.95
CA PHE A 667 6.02 11.52 -22.06
C PHE A 667 5.79 10.45 -20.99
N TRP A 668 6.74 9.53 -20.77
CA TRP A 668 6.59 8.48 -19.76
C TRP A 668 6.63 9.02 -18.32
N PHE A 669 7.41 10.07 -18.03
CA PHE A 669 7.34 10.76 -16.74
C PHE A 669 5.99 11.47 -16.53
N PHE A 670 5.49 12.17 -17.55
CA PHE A 670 4.19 12.84 -17.50
C PHE A 670 3.03 11.83 -17.33
N LEU A 671 3.06 10.72 -18.07
CA LEU A 671 2.09 9.64 -17.91
C LEU A 671 2.18 8.99 -16.52
N GLY A 672 3.39 8.81 -15.99
CA GLY A 672 3.61 8.36 -14.62
C GLY A 672 2.95 9.28 -13.59
N TRP A 673 3.11 10.59 -13.74
CA TRP A 673 2.42 11.60 -12.92
C TRP A 673 0.89 11.49 -13.05
N MET A 674 0.35 11.42 -14.27
CA MET A 674 -1.09 11.30 -14.51
C MET A 674 -1.70 10.04 -13.86
N LEU A 675 -1.06 8.88 -14.03
CA LEU A 675 -1.55 7.62 -13.49
C LEU A 675 -1.52 7.59 -11.95
N HIS A 676 -0.57 8.27 -11.33
CA HIS A 676 -0.48 8.37 -9.87
C HIS A 676 -1.27 9.54 -9.28
N TYR A 677 -1.97 10.34 -10.10
CA TYR A 677 -2.72 11.50 -9.65
C TYR A 677 -4.20 11.46 -10.02
N LEU A 678 -4.52 11.27 -11.30
CA LEU A 678 -5.89 11.36 -11.81
C LEU A 678 -6.88 10.36 -11.18
N PRO A 679 -6.51 9.10 -10.87
CA PRO A 679 -7.46 8.17 -10.24
C PRO A 679 -8.06 8.70 -8.94
N PHE A 680 -7.32 9.51 -8.17
CA PHE A 680 -7.80 10.05 -6.90
C PHE A 680 -9.00 11.00 -7.03
N PHE A 681 -9.23 11.62 -8.20
CA PHE A 681 -10.44 12.43 -8.44
C PHE A 681 -11.71 11.59 -8.51
N THR A 682 -11.60 10.30 -8.82
CA THR A 682 -12.73 9.38 -8.94
C THR A 682 -12.97 8.55 -7.67
N MET A 683 -12.07 8.63 -6.69
CA MET A 683 -12.16 7.84 -5.46
C MET A 683 -13.04 8.53 -4.41
N GLY A 684 -14.20 7.95 -4.11
CA GLY A 684 -15.13 8.44 -3.08
C GLY A 684 -14.79 8.04 -1.64
N ARG A 685 -13.50 8.00 -1.27
CA ARG A 685 -13.01 7.61 0.07
C ARG A 685 -12.21 8.74 0.72
N VAL A 686 -11.83 8.59 1.98
CA VAL A 686 -10.94 9.55 2.67
C VAL A 686 -9.58 9.62 1.96
N LEU A 687 -9.12 10.84 1.69
CA LEU A 687 -7.82 11.12 1.07
C LEU A 687 -6.99 12.09 1.92
N TYR A 688 -5.68 11.94 1.80
CA TYR A 688 -4.67 12.70 2.56
C TYR A 688 -3.56 13.17 1.63
N PHE A 689 -2.85 14.22 2.04
CA PHE A 689 -1.78 14.87 1.28
C PHE A 689 -0.65 13.91 0.85
N HIS A 690 -0.29 12.92 1.69
CA HIS A 690 0.76 11.94 1.38
C HIS A 690 0.48 11.10 0.11
N HIS A 691 -0.79 10.97 -0.32
CA HIS A 691 -1.15 10.20 -1.51
C HIS A 691 -0.57 10.75 -2.81
N TYR A 692 -0.23 12.05 -2.85
CA TYR A 692 0.32 12.69 -4.04
C TYR A 692 1.83 12.43 -4.23
N PHE A 693 2.56 11.96 -3.22
CA PHE A 693 4.02 11.87 -3.28
C PHE A 693 4.58 10.99 -4.41
N PRO A 694 3.98 9.83 -4.75
CA PRO A 694 4.39 9.09 -5.94
C PRO A 694 4.29 9.95 -7.20
N ALA A 695 3.19 10.68 -7.39
CA ALA A 695 3.02 11.60 -8.52
C ALA A 695 4.03 12.76 -8.45
N MET A 696 4.26 13.33 -7.27
CA MET A 696 5.25 14.40 -7.07
C MET A 696 6.65 13.97 -7.51
N MET A 697 7.08 12.74 -7.21
CA MET A 697 8.37 12.24 -7.68
C MET A 697 8.45 12.18 -9.21
N TYR A 698 7.39 11.73 -9.90
CA TYR A 698 7.32 11.81 -11.36
C TYR A 698 7.32 13.24 -11.88
N SER A 699 6.66 14.16 -11.18
CA SER A 699 6.68 15.58 -11.50
C SER A 699 8.10 16.15 -11.40
N SER A 700 8.84 15.88 -10.32
CA SER A 700 10.25 16.27 -10.16
C SER A 700 11.15 15.66 -11.25
N MET A 701 10.94 14.40 -11.64
CA MET A 701 11.68 13.76 -12.74
C MET A 701 11.45 14.49 -14.07
N LEU A 702 10.19 14.83 -14.36
CA LEU A 702 9.83 15.61 -15.54
C LEU A 702 10.42 17.02 -15.49
N THR A 703 10.38 17.67 -14.33
CA THR A 703 10.96 19.00 -14.10
C THR A 703 12.44 19.02 -14.40
N ALA A 704 13.19 18.06 -13.87
CA ALA A 704 14.62 17.96 -14.11
C ALA A 704 14.95 17.77 -15.59
N ALA A 705 14.21 16.90 -16.29
CA ALA A 705 14.37 16.69 -17.73
C ALA A 705 14.01 17.94 -18.55
N THR A 706 12.92 18.61 -18.18
CA THR A 706 12.40 19.81 -18.86
C THR A 706 13.31 21.01 -18.67
N TRP A 707 13.80 21.23 -17.44
CA TRP A 707 14.73 22.31 -17.14
C TRP A 707 16.06 22.15 -17.87
N ASP A 708 16.64 20.94 -17.85
CA ASP A 708 17.88 20.66 -18.57
C ASP A 708 17.72 20.86 -20.09
N ALA A 709 16.60 20.37 -20.66
CA ALA A 709 16.28 20.58 -22.07
C ALA A 709 16.10 22.06 -22.40
N ALA A 710 15.30 22.80 -21.62
CA ALA A 710 15.02 24.21 -21.83
C ALA A 710 16.30 25.06 -21.81
N LEU A 711 17.18 24.85 -20.83
CA LEU A 711 18.47 25.56 -20.75
C LEU A 711 19.38 25.25 -21.94
N ARG A 712 19.46 23.98 -22.36
CA ARG A 712 20.24 23.59 -23.53
C ARG A 712 19.69 24.24 -24.81
N TRP A 713 18.38 24.29 -24.97
CA TRP A 713 17.75 24.91 -26.14
C TRP A 713 17.93 26.42 -26.17
N ALA A 714 17.77 27.08 -25.02
CA ALA A 714 18.10 28.50 -24.88
C ALA A 714 19.57 28.77 -25.19
N GLY A 715 20.47 27.88 -24.75
CA GLY A 715 21.89 27.97 -25.05
C GLY A 715 22.22 27.86 -26.54
N LEU A 716 21.46 27.08 -27.32
CA LEU A 716 21.64 26.98 -28.77
C LEU A 716 21.35 28.31 -29.49
N LEU A 717 20.46 29.16 -28.96
CA LEU A 717 20.18 30.49 -29.49
C LEU A 717 21.34 31.48 -29.25
N LEU A 718 22.18 31.22 -28.25
CA LEU A 718 23.20 32.13 -27.74
C LEU A 718 24.65 31.71 -28.09
N GLY A 719 24.83 30.64 -28.87
CA GLY A 719 26.14 30.16 -29.30
C GLY A 719 27.09 29.86 -28.14
N HIS A 720 28.27 30.50 -28.11
CA HIS A 720 29.30 30.28 -27.09
C HIS A 720 28.87 30.67 -25.66
N ALA A 721 27.88 31.56 -25.52
CA ALA A 721 27.32 31.89 -24.20
C ALA A 721 26.36 30.81 -23.67
N GLY A 722 25.96 29.85 -24.51
CA GLY A 722 24.98 28.83 -24.16
C GLY A 722 25.42 27.84 -23.10
N GLU A 723 26.69 27.42 -23.09
CA GLU A 723 27.22 26.53 -22.06
C GLU A 723 27.30 27.22 -20.69
N ARG A 724 27.62 28.53 -20.69
CA ARG A 724 27.61 29.36 -19.48
C ARG A 724 26.19 29.52 -18.95
N LEU A 725 25.20 29.73 -19.82
CA LEU A 725 23.80 29.79 -19.43
C LEU A 725 23.32 28.47 -18.82
N HIS A 726 23.64 27.33 -19.45
CA HIS A 726 23.27 26.02 -18.95
C HIS A 726 23.87 25.73 -17.57
N THR A 727 25.17 26.02 -17.40
CA THR A 727 25.88 25.84 -16.13
C THR A 727 25.30 26.79 -15.07
N ALA A 728 25.14 28.08 -15.38
CA ALA A 728 24.60 29.07 -14.45
C ALA A 728 23.16 28.74 -14.05
N GLY A 729 22.30 28.34 -14.99
CA GLY A 729 20.92 27.94 -14.72
C GLY A 729 20.81 26.66 -13.88
N THR A 730 21.73 25.71 -14.08
CA THR A 730 21.82 24.51 -13.25
C THR A 730 22.25 24.88 -11.82
N VAL A 731 23.33 25.64 -11.66
CA VAL A 731 23.82 26.08 -10.34
C VAL A 731 22.78 26.92 -9.61
N LEU A 732 22.10 27.84 -10.30
CA LEU A 732 21.03 28.65 -9.73
C LEU A 732 19.89 27.77 -9.19
N MET A 733 19.48 26.73 -9.93
CA MET A 733 18.46 25.79 -9.47
C MET A 733 18.89 25.05 -8.20
N LEU A 734 20.16 24.61 -8.13
CA LEU A 734 20.69 23.94 -6.95
C LEU A 734 20.73 24.87 -5.73
N LEU A 735 21.19 26.12 -5.92
CA LEU A 735 21.20 27.13 -4.86
C LEU A 735 19.79 27.45 -4.37
N LEU A 736 18.81 27.55 -5.28
CA LEU A 736 17.41 27.76 -4.94
C LEU A 736 16.83 26.60 -4.09
N CYS A 737 17.15 25.35 -4.45
CA CYS A 737 16.75 24.17 -3.68
C CYS A 737 17.36 24.20 -2.26
N VAL A 738 18.65 24.48 -2.14
CA VAL A 738 19.35 24.55 -0.84
C VAL A 738 18.81 25.69 0.02
N TYR A 739 18.62 26.87 -0.57
CA TYR A 739 18.13 28.04 0.16
C TYR A 739 16.67 27.85 0.61
N SER A 740 15.79 27.35 -0.26
CA SER A 740 14.41 27.04 0.12
C SER A 740 14.35 25.96 1.21
N PHE A 741 15.19 24.93 1.13
CA PHE A 741 15.30 23.94 2.20
C PHE A 741 15.78 24.54 3.51
N TYR A 742 16.78 25.43 3.49
CA TYR A 742 17.22 26.12 4.69
C TYR A 742 16.06 26.87 5.38
N LEU A 743 15.17 27.52 4.61
CA LEU A 743 13.99 28.18 5.17
C LEU A 743 12.95 27.20 5.74
N PHE A 744 12.64 26.12 5.02
CA PHE A 744 11.53 25.24 5.35
C PHE A 744 11.91 23.96 6.13
N HIS A 745 13.20 23.65 6.33
CA HIS A 745 13.62 22.44 7.05
C HIS A 745 13.05 22.27 8.47
N PRO A 746 12.72 23.35 9.24
CA PRO A 746 12.07 23.18 10.55
C PRO A 746 10.71 22.48 10.45
N LEU A 747 10.05 22.50 9.29
CA LEU A 747 8.81 21.75 9.08
C LEU A 747 9.01 20.22 9.19
N SER A 748 10.18 19.73 8.78
CA SER A 748 10.53 18.30 8.77
C SER A 748 11.30 17.87 10.00
N TYR A 749 12.39 18.58 10.32
CA TYR A 749 13.22 18.24 11.46
C TYR A 749 12.57 18.63 12.77
N GLY A 750 11.67 19.61 12.75
CA GLY A 750 10.80 20.00 13.85
C GLY A 750 10.94 21.45 14.26
N MET A 751 9.89 21.96 14.89
CA MET A 751 9.75 23.36 15.30
C MET A 751 9.22 23.47 16.72
N THR A 752 9.57 24.56 17.39
CA THR A 752 9.11 24.92 18.73
C THR A 752 8.66 26.37 18.75
N GLY A 753 7.69 26.72 19.60
CA GLY A 753 7.19 28.09 19.73
C GLY A 753 5.80 28.29 19.11
N PRO A 754 5.29 29.53 19.13
CA PRO A 754 3.92 29.82 18.71
C PRO A 754 3.70 29.46 17.24
N TYR A 755 2.44 29.17 16.88
CA TYR A 755 2.06 28.88 15.50
C TYR A 755 2.43 30.03 14.56
N SER A 756 2.65 29.74 13.29
CA SER A 756 2.93 30.71 12.22
C SER A 756 1.82 31.75 12.00
N THR A 757 0.65 31.58 12.62
CA THR A 757 -0.40 32.59 12.69
C THR A 757 -0.06 33.75 13.62
N ASP A 758 0.79 33.51 14.63
CA ASP A 758 1.25 34.52 15.58
C ASP A 758 2.39 35.33 14.95
N PRO A 759 2.29 36.67 14.88
CA PRO A 759 3.36 37.52 14.37
C PRO A 759 4.71 37.40 15.10
N SER A 760 4.70 36.90 16.34
CA SER A 760 5.91 36.65 17.14
C SER A 760 6.61 35.32 16.81
N SER A 761 6.01 34.46 15.98
CA SER A 761 6.60 33.19 15.55
C SER A 761 7.72 33.42 14.55
N ASP A 762 8.86 32.73 14.73
CA ASP A 762 9.95 32.71 13.75
C ASP A 762 9.50 32.17 12.38
N MET A 763 8.41 31.40 12.38
CA MET A 763 7.82 30.80 11.18
C MET A 763 6.73 31.67 10.53
N ALA A 764 6.36 32.82 11.12
CA ALA A 764 5.29 33.68 10.62
C ALA A 764 5.56 34.19 9.19
N GLY A 765 6.81 34.58 8.90
CA GLY A 765 7.22 35.06 7.58
C GLY A 765 7.23 33.98 6.48
N LEU A 766 7.13 32.70 6.86
CA LEU A 766 7.11 31.56 5.95
C LEU A 766 5.69 31.07 5.63
N ARG A 767 4.67 31.66 6.27
CA ARG A 767 3.26 31.38 5.99
C ARG A 767 2.79 32.12 4.74
N TRP A 768 3.10 31.55 3.56
CA TRP A 768 2.73 32.16 2.28
C TRP A 768 1.27 31.94 1.88
N MET A 769 0.59 30.99 2.52
CA MET A 769 -0.85 30.74 2.33
C MET A 769 -1.56 30.71 3.68
N ASP A 770 -2.76 31.28 3.74
CA ASP A 770 -3.56 31.33 4.96
C ASP A 770 -3.91 29.94 5.50
N ALA A 771 -4.03 28.94 4.61
CA ALA A 771 -4.34 27.56 4.95
C ALA A 771 -3.15 26.78 5.55
N TRP A 772 -1.95 27.36 5.62
CA TRP A 772 -0.80 26.75 6.28
C TRP A 772 -0.85 27.05 7.78
N GLU A 773 -0.93 25.97 8.58
CA GLU A 773 -1.17 26.01 10.02
C GLU A 773 -0.08 25.22 10.76
N PHE A 774 1.20 25.59 10.53
CA PHE A 774 2.37 25.04 11.23
C PHE A 774 2.81 25.92 12.40
#